data_AF-A0A517T1R0-F1
#
_entry.id   AF-A0A517T1R0-F1
#
_cell.length_a   1.000
_cell.length_b   1.000
_cell.length_c   1.000
_cell.angle_alpha   90.00
_cell.angle_beta   90.00
_cell.angle_gamma   90.00
#
_symmetry.space_group_name_H-M   'P 1'
#
loop_
_entity.id
_entity.type
_entity.pdbx_description
1 polymer ?
#
loop_
_entity_poly.entity_id
_entity_poly.type
_entity_poly.pdbx_seq_one_letter_code
_entity_poly.pdbx_strand_id
1 'polypeptide(L)'
;MTTRVLLTCLFLANLIQLASAQILDQDQQLERETWWYNKDFDWYKQNIPFFECSDADITTTYYYRWDLLTKHLTYASPNTGYSFTEFIDRPFWSGAYGAISCPAGHQLYEARWLRQPRIANDYSRYWLRTPGAQPRNYSTWLADSIWAVHQVHPDKDFLVDLLQDLVNNYQGWEQRHFVPEVGLFWQTGHDDGMEFNINSRQTKDILRGAPSYRPSFNAYMWADAKAIARIAKLAGNNDLATQYDDKARQIKRKMLELMWDERRQFFFPILKNDEERDGHRLKALTRTYESGQFAGDPHGRELVGYVPWQFNLIPGNSPYDVAWKKLMDTDGFYAEFGPSTVERNDPMFLLKKSCCWWSGQSWPYATTQTLKALANALQSDSHTLSPADYTKLLGIYARSHRKDGKPYLAEALHPDTGSFEGHDAYNHSEHYLHSGYCDLVITGLAGLIPRDDDTLQLHPLAPADWDYFALDQVPYRGHLISLVWDKQGTRYQHGKGFHVLVDGKRVGGSDQLEPLLIADVVPNRPTGRPSASDRSKPIATNFAVNNDGTYYPRITASYTASGTSLAKLNDGNHWYLLHPPNRWTCQGSPHKTDWIEVDFGNQRTLHTVKLYPLDDSDIPDSPIAVPQSIRVEYWTDNGWQELNRQMTAGKISGHKPLTLTFSPIETRKLRATLVHSAGGFSGLTELEAWGDALLPLQSLPQPQGNLAYNDGTREFPQATASYHDRFGGVPKSAIDGITNFIPTPTNRWTSYESPNEVDWLQIDFGKTVQFKQVDLAIYDDRGGVQRPIEYNLEVWQGERWQPIKNLTQSPKEPAGSQWNVATFPTAKTSKLRILFTNRGRARSGVTEVMVWDAASNQTSPQKRTGP
;
A
#
# COMPACT_ATOMS: atom_id res chain seq x y z
N MET A 1 44.40 -21.69 1.51
CA MET A 1 43.59 -22.10 2.68
C MET A 1 43.44 -21.01 3.73
N THR A 2 44.41 -20.10 3.89
CA THR A 2 44.40 -19.00 4.89
C THR A 2 43.41 -17.86 4.61
N THR A 3 43.04 -17.59 3.36
CA THR A 3 42.10 -16.50 3.00
C THR A 3 40.63 -16.84 3.28
N ARG A 4 40.24 -18.13 3.21
CA ARG A 4 38.88 -18.57 3.55
C ARG A 4 38.64 -18.55 5.06
N VAL A 5 39.64 -18.88 5.87
CA VAL A 5 39.54 -18.87 7.34
C VAL A 5 39.37 -17.44 7.86
N LEU A 6 40.05 -16.43 7.28
CA LEU A 6 39.89 -15.03 7.68
C LEU A 6 38.49 -14.48 7.38
N LEU A 7 37.90 -14.79 6.21
CA LEU A 7 36.54 -14.35 5.87
C LEU A 7 35.47 -14.99 6.77
N THR A 8 35.63 -16.27 7.11
CA THR A 8 34.71 -16.97 8.01
C THR A 8 34.80 -16.43 9.45
N CYS A 9 36.00 -16.09 9.92
CA CYS A 9 36.19 -15.45 11.24
C CYS A 9 35.61 -14.03 11.31
N LEU A 10 35.70 -13.23 10.23
CA LEU A 10 35.09 -11.89 10.15
C LEU A 10 33.55 -11.95 10.11
N PHE A 11 32.98 -12.95 9.44
CA PHE A 11 31.53 -13.17 9.41
C PHE A 11 30.99 -13.65 10.78
N LEU A 12 31.69 -14.58 11.43
CA LEU A 12 31.35 -15.03 12.78
C LEU A 12 31.51 -13.91 13.82
N ALA A 13 32.55 -13.07 13.72
CA ALA A 13 32.72 -11.93 14.61
C ALA A 13 31.59 -10.90 14.49
N ASN A 14 31.13 -10.59 13.27
CA ASN A 14 29.98 -9.69 13.04
C ASN A 14 28.65 -10.30 13.54
N LEU A 15 28.42 -11.60 13.36
CA LEU A 15 27.24 -12.30 13.89
C LEU A 15 27.23 -12.35 15.43
N ILE A 16 28.38 -12.56 16.06
CA ILE A 16 28.53 -12.53 17.53
C ILE A 16 28.33 -11.11 18.08
N GLN A 17 28.79 -10.08 17.36
CA GLN A 17 28.64 -8.68 17.77
C GLN A 17 27.19 -8.20 17.64
N LEU A 18 26.45 -8.63 16.60
CA LEU A 18 25.01 -8.38 16.44
C LEU A 18 24.18 -9.10 17.52
N ALA A 19 24.52 -10.35 17.88
CA ALA A 19 23.87 -11.07 18.97
C ALA A 19 24.11 -10.43 20.35
N SER A 20 25.22 -9.70 20.53
CA SER A 20 25.52 -9.00 21.80
C SER A 20 24.80 -7.65 21.98
N ALA A 21 24.13 -7.14 20.95
CA ALA A 21 23.45 -5.84 20.95
C ALA A 21 21.93 -5.92 21.13
N GLN A 22 21.37 -7.13 21.06
CA GLN A 22 19.93 -7.39 21.12
C GLN A 22 19.44 -7.37 22.58
N ILE A 23 18.42 -6.56 22.86
CA ILE A 23 17.78 -6.46 24.18
C ILE A 23 16.60 -7.42 24.28
N LEU A 24 15.79 -7.49 23.24
CA LEU A 24 14.55 -8.29 23.23
C LEU A 24 14.76 -9.60 22.49
N ASP A 25 14.32 -10.71 23.07
CA ASP A 25 14.25 -11.99 22.36
C ASP A 25 13.20 -11.89 21.25
N GLN A 26 13.67 -11.74 20.00
CA GLN A 26 12.82 -11.50 18.85
C GLN A 26 11.88 -12.67 18.55
N ASP A 27 12.35 -13.90 18.75
CA ASP A 27 11.52 -15.09 18.53
C ASP A 27 10.42 -15.14 19.59
N GLN A 28 10.77 -14.88 20.86
CA GLN A 28 9.77 -14.80 21.94
C GLN A 28 8.71 -13.73 21.66
N GLN A 29 9.10 -12.55 21.18
CA GLN A 29 8.14 -11.47 20.91
C GLN A 29 7.16 -11.84 19.79
N LEU A 30 7.64 -12.48 18.71
CA LEU A 30 6.79 -12.89 17.59
C LEU A 30 5.90 -14.08 17.94
N GLU A 31 6.45 -15.07 18.65
CA GLU A 31 5.73 -16.28 19.07
C GLU A 31 4.70 -16.04 20.19
N ARG A 32 4.81 -14.93 20.92
CA ARG A 32 3.84 -14.53 21.95
C ARG A 32 2.43 -14.35 21.39
N GLU A 33 2.34 -13.93 20.13
CA GLU A 33 1.09 -13.57 19.47
C GLU A 33 0.67 -14.69 18.49
N THR A 34 -0.62 -15.05 18.46
CA THR A 34 -1.13 -16.21 17.68
C THR A 34 -1.96 -15.82 16.46
N TRP A 35 -2.20 -14.53 16.26
CA TRP A 35 -3.10 -13.99 15.24
C TRP A 35 -2.40 -13.59 13.93
N TRP A 36 -1.10 -13.88 13.79
CA TRP A 36 -0.33 -13.58 12.58
C TRP A 36 -0.92 -14.28 11.34
N TYR A 37 -1.26 -13.49 10.33
CA TYR A 37 -1.53 -14.01 8.99
C TYR A 37 -0.24 -14.18 8.20
N ASN A 38 0.71 -13.25 8.31
CA ASN A 38 2.04 -13.41 7.78
C ASN A 38 2.97 -13.89 8.90
N LYS A 39 3.45 -15.13 8.78
CA LYS A 39 4.38 -15.81 9.69
C LYS A 39 5.80 -15.83 9.14
N ASP A 40 6.14 -14.94 8.20
CA ASP A 40 7.52 -14.68 7.78
C ASP A 40 8.30 -13.94 8.88
N PHE A 41 8.56 -14.64 9.98
CA PHE A 41 9.28 -14.11 11.14
C PHE A 41 10.71 -13.69 10.78
N ASP A 42 11.31 -14.29 9.75
CA ASP A 42 12.61 -13.83 9.25
C ASP A 42 12.50 -12.45 8.59
N TRP A 43 11.43 -12.17 7.84
CA TRP A 43 11.16 -10.82 7.33
C TRP A 43 11.00 -9.82 8.47
N TYR A 44 10.22 -10.12 9.51
CA TYR A 44 10.06 -9.20 10.65
C TYR A 44 11.40 -8.95 11.36
N LYS A 45 12.15 -10.01 11.69
CA LYS A 45 13.48 -9.91 12.31
C LYS A 45 14.47 -9.10 11.47
N GLN A 46 14.37 -9.17 10.14
CA GLN A 46 15.22 -8.38 9.24
C GLN A 46 14.78 -6.92 9.08
N ASN A 47 13.49 -6.61 9.26
CA ASN A 47 12.93 -5.33 8.83
C ASN A 47 12.40 -4.45 9.96
N ILE A 48 11.84 -4.97 11.06
CA ILE A 48 11.15 -4.15 12.05
C ILE A 48 11.98 -3.94 13.32
N PRO A 49 11.92 -2.75 13.96
CA PRO A 49 12.31 -2.60 15.36
C PRO A 49 11.40 -3.45 16.26
N PHE A 50 11.91 -3.88 17.40
CA PHE A 50 11.15 -4.68 18.37
C PHE A 50 10.76 -3.81 19.56
N PHE A 51 9.59 -4.07 20.14
CA PHE A 51 9.07 -3.24 21.21
C PHE A 51 8.26 -4.05 22.21
N GLU A 52 8.43 -3.75 23.49
CA GLU A 52 7.49 -4.15 24.54
C GLU A 52 7.39 -3.06 25.62
N CYS A 53 6.26 -3.01 26.30
CA CYS A 53 6.06 -2.17 27.47
C CYS A 53 5.13 -2.81 28.49
N SER A 54 4.89 -2.10 29.59
CA SER A 54 4.01 -2.53 30.68
C SER A 54 2.52 -2.61 30.27
N ASP A 55 2.13 -2.02 29.12
CA ASP A 55 0.79 -2.12 28.55
C ASP A 55 0.76 -3.15 27.40
N ALA A 56 0.04 -4.25 27.63
CA ALA A 56 -0.04 -5.35 26.68
C ALA A 56 -0.76 -4.96 25.39
N ASP A 57 -1.77 -4.08 25.44
CA ASP A 57 -2.52 -3.66 24.25
C ASP A 57 -1.67 -2.82 23.32
N ILE A 58 -0.82 -1.94 23.88
CA ILE A 58 0.14 -1.16 23.09
C ILE A 58 1.14 -2.10 22.40
N THR A 59 1.67 -3.09 23.14
CA THR A 59 2.62 -4.06 22.58
C THR A 59 1.98 -4.90 21.47
N THR A 60 0.79 -5.47 21.70
CA THR A 60 0.08 -6.27 20.68
C THR A 60 -0.27 -5.43 19.45
N THR A 61 -0.72 -4.18 19.63
CA THR A 61 -1.02 -3.30 18.48
C THR A 61 0.25 -2.91 17.72
N TYR A 62 1.40 -2.71 18.38
CA TYR A 62 2.67 -2.45 17.71
C TYR A 62 3.02 -3.55 16.69
N TYR A 63 2.92 -4.81 17.11
CA TYR A 63 3.18 -5.95 16.22
C TYR A 63 2.10 -6.12 15.15
N TYR A 64 0.83 -5.92 15.50
CA TYR A 64 -0.27 -5.97 14.52
C TYR A 64 -0.10 -4.93 13.41
N ARG A 65 0.41 -3.76 13.74
CA ARG A 65 0.61 -2.68 12.77
C ARG A 65 1.76 -2.95 11.80
N TRP A 66 2.74 -3.76 12.19
CA TRP A 66 3.71 -4.34 11.26
C TRP A 66 3.10 -5.43 10.37
N ASP A 67 2.27 -6.33 10.93
CA ASP A 67 1.51 -7.30 10.11
C ASP A 67 0.61 -6.60 9.09
N LEU A 68 -0.12 -5.56 9.52
CA LEU A 68 -0.94 -4.69 8.68
C LEU A 68 -0.11 -4.12 7.51
N LEU A 69 1.07 -3.55 7.79
CA LEU A 69 1.93 -3.01 6.75
C LEU A 69 2.29 -4.05 5.67
N THR A 70 2.54 -5.31 6.06
CA THR A 70 2.83 -6.37 5.08
C THR A 70 1.64 -6.70 4.17
N LYS A 71 0.40 -6.51 4.64
CA LYS A 71 -0.82 -6.72 3.82
C LYS A 71 -0.96 -5.66 2.73
N HIS A 72 -0.35 -4.50 2.89
CA HIS A 72 -0.43 -3.42 1.91
C HIS A 72 0.83 -3.25 1.09
N LEU A 73 1.91 -3.96 1.44
CA LEU A 73 3.17 -3.91 0.71
C LEU A 73 3.01 -4.59 -0.65
N THR A 74 2.99 -3.78 -1.71
CA THR A 74 2.94 -4.22 -3.10
C THR A 74 4.31 -4.06 -3.73
N TYR A 75 4.89 -5.11 -4.31
CA TYR A 75 5.95 -4.92 -5.32
C TYR A 75 5.28 -4.60 -6.66
N ALA A 76 5.23 -3.32 -7.03
CA ALA A 76 4.42 -2.83 -8.14
C ALA A 76 4.88 -3.35 -9.50
N SER A 77 6.13 -3.06 -9.86
CA SER A 77 6.77 -3.51 -11.09
C SER A 77 8.29 -3.43 -10.95
N PRO A 78 9.08 -4.06 -11.84
CA PRO A 78 10.54 -3.93 -11.81
C PRO A 78 11.03 -2.49 -11.81
N ASN A 79 10.37 -1.62 -12.58
CA ASN A 79 10.80 -0.23 -12.77
C ASN A 79 10.33 0.71 -11.66
N THR A 80 9.19 0.40 -11.04
CA THR A 80 8.62 1.18 -9.93
C THR A 80 9.24 0.77 -8.59
N GLY A 81 9.39 -0.54 -8.34
CA GLY A 81 9.75 -1.08 -7.03
C GLY A 81 8.53 -1.26 -6.13
N TYR A 82 8.67 -0.96 -4.83
CA TYR A 82 7.61 -1.09 -3.84
C TYR A 82 6.63 0.10 -3.82
N SER A 83 5.35 -0.20 -3.56
CA SER A 83 4.29 0.75 -3.22
C SER A 83 3.43 0.21 -2.07
N PHE A 84 2.55 1.06 -1.54
CA PHE A 84 1.54 0.65 -0.56
C PHE A 84 0.12 0.92 -1.07
N THR A 85 -0.79 -0.02 -0.84
CA THR A 85 -2.22 0.22 -1.01
C THR A 85 -2.81 0.88 0.25
N GLU A 86 -3.95 1.53 0.11
CA GLU A 86 -4.76 2.01 1.24
C GLU A 86 -5.82 0.98 1.60
N PHE A 87 -6.64 0.62 0.61
CA PHE A 87 -7.55 -0.51 0.65
C PHE A 87 -6.91 -1.74 0.03
N ILE A 88 -7.17 -2.89 0.65
CA ILE A 88 -6.63 -4.16 0.20
C ILE A 88 -7.25 -4.61 -1.14
N ASP A 89 -8.48 -4.22 -1.47
CA ASP A 89 -9.17 -4.61 -2.71
C ASP A 89 -8.77 -3.79 -3.96
N ARG A 90 -7.94 -2.75 -3.81
CA ARG A 90 -7.48 -1.85 -4.88
C ARG A 90 -8.66 -1.25 -5.66
N PRO A 91 -9.45 -0.36 -5.04
CA PRO A 91 -10.68 0.14 -5.64
C PRO A 91 -10.42 0.95 -6.92
N PHE A 92 -11.43 1.11 -7.77
CA PHE A 92 -11.26 1.69 -9.11
C PHE A 92 -10.77 3.14 -9.14
N TRP A 93 -10.90 3.88 -8.02
CA TRP A 93 -10.40 5.26 -7.87
C TRP A 93 -8.95 5.34 -7.39
N SER A 94 -8.33 4.19 -7.07
CA SER A 94 -6.92 4.13 -6.73
C SER A 94 -6.04 4.46 -7.94
N GLY A 95 -4.85 4.98 -7.67
CA GLY A 95 -3.81 5.15 -8.66
C GLY A 95 -3.22 3.81 -9.11
N ALA A 96 -2.17 3.88 -9.92
CA ALA A 96 -1.46 2.70 -10.39
C ALA A 96 -1.12 1.74 -9.23
N TYR A 97 -1.35 0.45 -9.45
CA TYR A 97 -1.03 -0.60 -8.46
C TYR A 97 -1.81 -0.52 -7.14
N GLY A 98 -2.91 0.26 -7.07
CA GLY A 98 -3.81 0.27 -5.93
C GLY A 98 -3.49 1.31 -4.85
N ALA A 99 -2.50 2.19 -5.06
CA ALA A 99 -2.16 3.21 -4.07
C ALA A 99 -3.10 4.41 -4.12
N ILE A 100 -3.41 5.00 -2.97
CA ILE A 100 -4.20 6.23 -2.83
C ILE A 100 -3.36 7.25 -2.07
N SER A 101 -3.38 8.52 -2.51
CA SER A 101 -2.46 9.56 -2.00
C SER A 101 -2.81 10.05 -0.61
N CYS A 102 -4.06 9.84 -0.16
CA CYS A 102 -4.56 10.33 1.12
C CYS A 102 -3.68 9.91 2.31
N PRO A 103 -3.36 8.62 2.54
CA PRO A 103 -2.53 8.19 3.66
C PRO A 103 -1.04 8.11 3.33
N ALA A 104 -0.60 8.55 2.14
CA ALA A 104 0.78 8.38 1.70
C ALA A 104 1.80 8.94 2.71
N GLY A 105 1.49 10.10 3.30
CA GLY A 105 2.30 10.69 4.37
C GLY A 105 2.36 9.80 5.61
N HIS A 106 1.23 9.26 6.09
CA HIS A 106 1.21 8.32 7.22
C HIS A 106 2.00 7.05 6.92
N GLN A 107 1.83 6.48 5.73
CA GLN A 107 2.50 5.25 5.32
C GLN A 107 4.02 5.43 5.21
N LEU A 108 4.51 6.58 4.71
CA LEU A 108 5.94 6.89 4.70
C LEU A 108 6.50 7.11 6.11
N TYR A 109 5.74 7.74 7.02
CA TYR A 109 6.12 7.89 8.42
C TYR A 109 6.20 6.55 9.19
N GLU A 110 5.43 5.53 8.78
CA GLU A 110 5.59 4.16 9.27
C GLU A 110 6.78 3.45 8.61
N ALA A 111 6.82 3.44 7.27
CA ALA A 111 7.79 2.68 6.49
C ALA A 111 9.23 3.16 6.69
N ARG A 112 9.46 4.41 7.11
CA ARG A 112 10.81 4.92 7.41
C ARG A 112 11.52 4.16 8.54
N TRP A 113 10.78 3.43 9.38
CA TRP A 113 11.37 2.65 10.47
C TRP A 113 11.73 1.22 10.07
N LEU A 114 11.45 0.81 8.83
CA LEU A 114 11.93 -0.45 8.29
C LEU A 114 13.45 -0.38 8.08
N ARG A 115 14.21 -1.38 8.55
CA ARG A 115 15.68 -1.45 8.38
C ARG A 115 16.15 -1.44 6.92
N GLN A 116 15.24 -1.77 5.99
CA GLN A 116 15.47 -1.69 4.56
C GLN A 116 14.89 -0.38 3.99
N PRO A 117 15.72 0.64 3.71
CA PRO A 117 15.26 1.93 3.20
C PRO A 117 14.66 1.84 1.80
N ARG A 118 14.97 0.76 1.06
CA ARG A 118 14.50 0.55 -0.32
C ARG A 118 12.97 0.64 -0.40
N ILE A 119 12.24 0.09 0.55
CA ILE A 119 10.77 0.10 0.53
C ILE A 119 10.25 1.54 0.56
N ALA A 120 10.73 2.36 1.51
CA ALA A 120 10.34 3.76 1.61
C ALA A 120 10.86 4.60 0.41
N ASN A 121 12.06 4.33 -0.09
CA ASN A 121 12.64 5.04 -1.24
C ASN A 121 11.93 4.73 -2.56
N ASP A 122 11.61 3.46 -2.82
CA ASP A 122 10.83 3.07 -3.99
C ASP A 122 9.43 3.68 -3.92
N TYR A 123 8.78 3.70 -2.74
CA TYR A 123 7.48 4.34 -2.56
C TYR A 123 7.52 5.87 -2.72
N SER A 124 8.61 6.51 -2.28
CA SER A 124 8.86 7.93 -2.51
C SER A 124 8.96 8.24 -4.00
N ARG A 125 9.70 7.40 -4.74
CA ARG A 125 9.85 7.53 -6.19
C ARG A 125 8.54 7.23 -6.94
N TYR A 126 7.76 6.25 -6.47
CA TYR A 126 6.47 5.87 -7.05
C TYR A 126 5.56 7.09 -7.22
N TRP A 127 5.36 7.87 -6.15
CA TRP A 127 4.47 9.04 -6.19
C TRP A 127 4.87 10.10 -7.21
N LEU A 128 6.16 10.19 -7.51
CA LEU A 128 6.73 11.27 -8.33
C LEU A 128 6.98 10.85 -9.78
N ARG A 129 7.30 9.57 -10.03
CA ARG A 129 7.80 9.09 -11.32
C ARG A 129 7.00 7.94 -11.93
N THR A 130 6.08 7.32 -11.20
CA THR A 130 5.24 6.24 -11.76
C THR A 130 4.01 6.81 -12.47
N PRO A 131 3.81 6.49 -13.77
CA PRO A 131 2.61 6.89 -14.49
C PRO A 131 1.34 6.38 -13.80
N GLY A 132 0.33 7.24 -13.68
CA GLY A 132 -0.94 6.89 -13.05
C GLY A 132 -0.91 6.87 -11.51
N ALA A 133 0.19 7.24 -10.85
CA ALA A 133 0.23 7.29 -9.38
C ALA A 133 -0.75 8.31 -8.78
N GLN A 134 -1.03 9.42 -9.48
CA GLN A 134 -2.01 10.45 -9.06
C GLN A 134 -1.75 11.02 -7.64
N PRO A 135 -0.55 11.58 -7.35
CA PRO A 135 -0.17 12.11 -6.04
C PRO A 135 -1.02 13.30 -5.56
N ARG A 136 -1.94 13.79 -6.40
CA ARG A 136 -2.71 15.01 -6.12
C ARG A 136 -4.22 14.88 -6.28
N ASN A 137 -4.74 13.67 -6.11
CA ASN A 137 -6.17 13.43 -5.94
C ASN A 137 -6.64 13.80 -4.53
N TYR A 138 -5.78 13.56 -3.52
CA TYR A 138 -6.05 13.91 -2.13
C TYR A 138 -4.95 14.82 -1.58
N SER A 139 -5.29 15.62 -0.57
CA SER A 139 -4.32 16.35 0.26
C SER A 139 -3.27 15.38 0.83
N THR A 140 -1.99 15.72 0.72
CA THR A 140 -0.90 14.87 1.22
C THR A 140 0.40 15.68 1.43
N TRP A 141 1.25 15.28 2.38
CA TRP A 141 2.53 15.95 2.73
C TRP A 141 3.74 15.14 2.26
N LEU A 142 3.88 15.00 0.93
CA LEU A 142 4.87 14.11 0.33
C LEU A 142 6.31 14.58 0.54
N ALA A 143 6.60 15.89 0.41
CA ALA A 143 7.97 16.37 0.58
C ALA A 143 8.43 16.25 2.04
N ASP A 144 7.55 16.55 3.00
CA ASP A 144 7.84 16.38 4.43
C ASP A 144 8.07 14.91 4.80
N SER A 145 7.20 14.01 4.33
CA SER A 145 7.35 12.57 4.62
C SER A 145 8.60 11.95 3.97
N ILE A 146 8.98 12.39 2.76
CA ILE A 146 10.23 11.97 2.10
C ILE A 146 11.46 12.52 2.84
N TRP A 147 11.40 13.76 3.34
CA TRP A 147 12.44 14.30 4.23
C TRP A 147 12.55 13.48 5.53
N ALA A 148 11.42 13.09 6.11
CA ALA A 148 11.36 12.24 7.29
C ALA A 148 11.99 10.85 7.08
N VAL A 149 11.91 10.26 5.87
CA VAL A 149 12.65 9.04 5.52
C VAL A 149 14.16 9.31 5.55
N HIS A 150 14.62 10.41 4.95
CA HIS A 150 16.04 10.77 4.92
C HIS A 150 16.64 10.99 6.32
N GLN A 151 15.88 11.54 7.26
CA GLN A 151 16.38 11.69 8.64
C GLN A 151 16.72 10.34 9.30
N VAL A 152 16.00 9.28 8.94
CA VAL A 152 16.23 7.92 9.45
C VAL A 152 17.27 7.18 8.59
N HIS A 153 17.19 7.35 7.28
CA HIS A 153 18.07 6.73 6.28
C HIS A 153 18.69 7.79 5.38
N PRO A 154 19.78 8.45 5.81
CA PRO A 154 20.39 9.51 5.02
C PRO A 154 20.85 9.02 3.65
N ASP A 155 20.16 9.49 2.62
CA ASP A 155 20.49 9.33 1.20
C ASP A 155 20.37 10.70 0.53
N LYS A 156 21.46 11.46 0.58
CA LYS A 156 21.52 12.83 0.04
C LYS A 156 21.30 12.83 -1.46
N ASP A 157 21.98 11.93 -2.18
CA ASP A 157 21.96 11.90 -3.64
C ASP A 157 20.57 11.57 -4.17
N PHE A 158 19.82 10.70 -3.47
CA PHE A 158 18.43 10.42 -3.81
C PHE A 158 17.49 11.61 -3.55
N LEU A 159 17.63 12.28 -2.41
CA LEU A 159 16.82 13.48 -2.13
C LEU A 159 17.06 14.60 -3.14
N VAL A 160 18.32 14.84 -3.50
CA VAL A 160 18.69 15.87 -4.48
C VAL A 160 18.15 15.50 -5.87
N ASP A 161 18.21 14.23 -6.26
CA ASP A 161 17.60 13.72 -7.51
C ASP A 161 16.08 13.98 -7.56
N LEU A 162 15.38 13.85 -6.43
CA LEU A 162 13.93 14.09 -6.35
C LEU A 162 13.54 15.58 -6.20
N LEU A 163 14.48 16.49 -5.94
CA LEU A 163 14.16 17.88 -5.60
C LEU A 163 13.28 18.57 -6.64
N GLN A 164 13.61 18.41 -7.93
CA GLN A 164 12.81 19.02 -9.00
C GLN A 164 11.41 18.39 -9.10
N ASP A 165 11.28 17.09 -8.88
CA ASP A 165 9.98 16.41 -8.88
C ASP A 165 9.09 16.92 -7.73
N LEU A 166 9.66 17.14 -6.55
CA LEU A 166 8.98 17.72 -5.39
C LEU A 166 8.54 19.17 -5.64
N VAL A 167 9.41 19.99 -6.24
CA VAL A 167 9.10 21.35 -6.66
C VAL A 167 7.92 21.35 -7.65
N ASN A 168 7.98 20.48 -8.66
CA ASN A 168 6.92 20.35 -9.67
C ASN A 168 5.59 19.92 -9.02
N ASN A 169 5.63 18.99 -8.06
CA ASN A 169 4.44 18.57 -7.34
C ASN A 169 3.81 19.73 -6.53
N TYR A 170 4.63 20.48 -5.79
CA TYR A 170 4.18 21.64 -5.03
C TYR A 170 3.58 22.72 -5.94
N GLN A 171 4.25 23.05 -7.05
CA GLN A 171 3.76 24.02 -8.02
C GLN A 171 2.45 23.54 -8.68
N GLY A 172 2.30 22.23 -8.92
CA GLY A 172 1.05 21.64 -9.38
C GLY A 172 -0.10 21.74 -8.38
N TRP A 173 0.18 21.81 -7.08
CA TRP A 173 -0.81 22.21 -6.07
C TRP A 173 -1.09 23.71 -6.11
N GLU A 174 -0.08 24.56 -6.27
CA GLU A 174 -0.29 26.02 -6.36
C GLU A 174 -1.19 26.39 -7.52
N GLN A 175 -0.94 25.82 -8.70
CA GLN A 175 -1.73 26.08 -9.91
C GLN A 175 -3.20 25.69 -9.77
N ARG A 176 -3.51 24.65 -8.99
CA ARG A 176 -4.87 24.10 -8.86
C ARG A 176 -5.62 24.64 -7.65
N HIS A 177 -4.93 24.93 -6.54
CA HIS A 177 -5.55 25.12 -5.23
C HIS A 177 -5.08 26.35 -4.45
N PHE A 178 -4.05 27.08 -4.87
CA PHE A 178 -3.60 28.27 -4.13
C PHE A 178 -4.33 29.53 -4.60
N VAL A 179 -4.71 30.40 -3.66
CA VAL A 179 -5.34 31.71 -3.96
C VAL A 179 -4.39 32.82 -3.52
N PRO A 180 -3.68 33.49 -4.45
CA PRO A 180 -2.68 34.50 -4.12
C PRO A 180 -3.22 35.65 -3.25
N GLU A 181 -4.45 36.07 -3.48
CA GLU A 181 -5.08 37.19 -2.76
C GLU A 181 -5.34 36.87 -1.29
N VAL A 182 -5.57 35.59 -0.97
CA VAL A 182 -5.76 35.10 0.40
C VAL A 182 -4.43 34.62 1.00
N GLY A 183 -3.54 34.08 0.17
CA GLY A 183 -2.26 33.51 0.57
C GLY A 183 -2.37 32.11 1.17
N LEU A 184 -3.42 31.35 0.80
CA LEU A 184 -3.70 30.01 1.33
C LEU A 184 -4.16 29.05 0.22
N PHE A 185 -4.04 27.75 0.48
CA PHE A 185 -4.58 26.68 -0.34
C PHE A 185 -6.01 26.32 0.09
N TRP A 186 -6.90 26.10 -0.88
CA TRP A 186 -8.25 25.59 -0.64
C TRP A 186 -8.35 24.09 -0.98
N GLN A 187 -9.20 23.39 -0.24
CA GLN A 187 -9.58 22.01 -0.52
C GLN A 187 -11.05 21.76 -0.13
N THR A 188 -11.68 20.74 -0.71
CA THR A 188 -12.98 20.24 -0.23
C THR A 188 -12.82 19.35 1.01
N GLY A 189 -13.91 18.97 1.66
CA GLY A 189 -13.85 17.98 2.74
C GLY A 189 -13.44 16.61 2.23
N HIS A 190 -14.05 16.17 1.12
CA HIS A 190 -13.84 14.86 0.52
C HIS A 190 -12.42 14.68 -0.03
N ASP A 191 -11.87 15.66 -0.75
CA ASP A 191 -10.51 15.59 -1.31
C ASP A 191 -9.41 15.81 -0.25
N ASP A 192 -9.79 16.14 0.99
CA ASP A 192 -8.92 16.08 2.17
C ASP A 192 -9.02 14.73 2.91
N GLY A 193 -9.80 13.79 2.35
CA GLY A 193 -10.07 12.47 2.93
C GLY A 193 -11.14 12.48 4.03
N MET A 194 -11.98 13.53 4.11
CA MET A 194 -12.84 13.81 5.27
C MET A 194 -14.27 14.23 4.87
N GLU A 195 -14.94 13.38 4.11
CA GLU A 195 -16.29 13.64 3.57
C GLU A 195 -17.39 13.69 4.64
N PHE A 196 -18.52 14.34 4.33
CA PHE A 196 -19.63 14.58 5.27
C PHE A 196 -19.23 15.22 6.61
N ASN A 197 -18.09 15.93 6.68
CA ASN A 197 -17.72 16.72 7.85
C ASN A 197 -18.73 17.87 8.10
N ILE A 198 -18.64 18.54 9.26
CA ILE A 198 -19.66 19.53 9.66
C ILE A 198 -19.69 20.75 8.73
N ASN A 199 -18.58 21.09 8.09
CA ASN A 199 -18.51 22.19 7.12
C ASN A 199 -19.14 21.76 5.78
N SER A 200 -18.82 20.57 5.27
CA SER A 200 -19.43 20.03 4.05
C SER A 200 -20.94 19.94 4.16
N ARG A 201 -21.43 19.48 5.31
CA ARG A 201 -22.86 19.32 5.58
C ARG A 201 -23.63 20.63 5.68
N GLN A 202 -23.00 21.80 5.69
CA GLN A 202 -23.73 23.08 5.59
C GLN A 202 -23.97 23.51 4.14
N THR A 203 -23.46 22.77 3.15
CA THR A 203 -23.51 23.12 1.73
C THR A 203 -24.46 22.21 0.96
N LYS A 204 -24.77 22.53 -0.31
CA LYS A 204 -25.64 21.70 -1.16
C LYS A 204 -25.05 20.31 -1.44
N ASP A 205 -23.75 20.25 -1.74
CA ASP A 205 -23.01 19.00 -1.85
C ASP A 205 -22.51 18.58 -0.47
N ILE A 206 -23.34 17.87 0.29
CA ILE A 206 -23.00 17.47 1.66
C ILE A 206 -21.88 16.42 1.74
N LEU A 207 -21.60 15.71 0.65
CA LEU A 207 -20.56 14.69 0.55
C LEU A 207 -19.21 15.39 0.42
N ARG A 208 -19.02 16.12 -0.69
CA ARG A 208 -17.75 16.79 -0.99
C ARG A 208 -17.53 18.01 -0.12
N GLY A 209 -18.59 18.79 0.08
CA GLY A 209 -18.52 20.12 0.66
C GLY A 209 -18.04 21.19 -0.33
N ALA A 210 -18.07 22.43 0.12
CA ALA A 210 -17.57 23.56 -0.64
C ALA A 210 -16.05 23.75 -0.46
N PRO A 211 -15.35 24.30 -1.47
CA PRO A 211 -13.97 24.74 -1.36
C PRO A 211 -13.73 25.58 -0.10
N SER A 212 -12.76 25.18 0.72
CA SER A 212 -12.44 25.83 1.98
C SER A 212 -10.93 25.88 2.23
N TYR A 213 -10.44 26.95 2.84
CA TYR A 213 -9.09 26.98 3.39
C TYR A 213 -9.10 26.21 4.70
N ARG A 214 -8.47 25.02 4.71
CA ARG A 214 -8.52 24.08 5.84
C ARG A 214 -7.20 24.11 6.64
N PRO A 215 -7.24 23.97 7.99
CA PRO A 215 -6.04 23.88 8.81
C PRO A 215 -5.12 22.71 8.41
N SER A 216 -5.71 21.59 8.03
CA SER A 216 -5.03 20.39 7.53
C SER A 216 -4.18 20.67 6.30
N PHE A 217 -4.81 20.93 5.15
CA PHE A 217 -4.12 21.05 3.87
C PHE A 217 -3.08 22.19 3.87
N ASN A 218 -3.35 23.31 4.55
CA ASN A 218 -2.37 24.39 4.66
C ASN A 218 -1.18 24.02 5.56
N ALA A 219 -1.38 23.23 6.62
CA ALA A 219 -0.27 22.70 7.40
C ALA A 219 0.57 21.69 6.59
N TYR A 220 -0.06 20.85 5.74
CA TYR A 220 0.68 19.95 4.84
C TYR A 220 1.54 20.73 3.86
N MET A 221 0.98 21.75 3.19
CA MET A 221 1.71 22.58 2.25
C MET A 221 2.80 23.42 2.95
N TRP A 222 2.58 23.85 4.20
CA TRP A 222 3.63 24.46 5.01
C TRP A 222 4.79 23.48 5.25
N ALA A 223 4.49 22.24 5.64
CA ALA A 223 5.49 21.21 5.93
C ALA A 223 6.29 20.84 4.67
N ASP A 224 5.60 20.66 3.54
CA ASP A 224 6.23 20.38 2.26
C ASP A 224 7.14 21.53 1.82
N ALA A 225 6.73 22.78 2.01
CA ALA A 225 7.58 23.93 1.72
C ALA A 225 8.84 23.95 2.59
N LYS A 226 8.72 23.65 3.89
CA LYS A 226 9.87 23.53 4.79
C LYS A 226 10.81 22.39 4.38
N ALA A 227 10.27 21.25 3.95
CA ALA A 227 11.06 20.13 3.48
C ALA A 227 11.80 20.46 2.18
N ILE A 228 11.12 21.04 1.18
CA ILE A 228 11.76 21.49 -0.07
C ILE A 228 12.87 22.49 0.22
N ALA A 229 12.67 23.44 1.15
CA ALA A 229 13.70 24.39 1.54
C ALA A 229 14.94 23.70 2.13
N ARG A 230 14.76 22.66 2.96
CA ARG A 230 15.87 21.86 3.52
C ARG A 230 16.60 21.07 2.44
N ILE A 231 15.87 20.41 1.53
CA ILE A 231 16.46 19.65 0.42
C ILE A 231 17.23 20.58 -0.53
N ALA A 232 16.69 21.77 -0.82
CA ALA A 232 17.37 22.78 -1.63
C ALA A 232 18.69 23.24 -0.99
N LYS A 233 18.73 23.43 0.34
CA LYS A 233 19.99 23.70 1.06
C LYS A 233 20.99 22.55 0.92
N LEU A 234 20.54 21.30 1.05
CA LEU A 234 21.40 20.12 0.82
C LEU A 234 21.96 20.06 -0.61
N ALA A 235 21.17 20.51 -1.59
CA ALA A 235 21.57 20.61 -3.00
C ALA A 235 22.47 21.83 -3.29
N GLY A 236 22.72 22.71 -2.32
CA GLY A 236 23.46 23.96 -2.53
C GLY A 236 22.66 25.08 -3.23
N ASN A 237 21.34 24.93 -3.38
CA ASN A 237 20.46 25.90 -4.01
C ASN A 237 19.79 26.82 -2.96
N ASN A 238 20.54 27.82 -2.50
CA ASN A 238 20.10 28.74 -1.44
C ASN A 238 18.94 29.66 -1.86
N ASP A 239 18.83 29.99 -3.15
CA ASP A 239 17.74 30.85 -3.67
C ASP A 239 16.40 30.12 -3.61
N LEU A 240 16.37 28.87 -4.09
CA LEU A 240 15.19 28.00 -3.99
C LEU A 240 14.83 27.73 -2.53
N ALA A 241 15.84 27.53 -1.67
CA ALA A 241 15.61 27.35 -0.25
C ALA A 241 14.94 28.56 0.39
N THR A 242 15.41 29.78 0.08
CA THR A 242 14.83 31.03 0.56
C THR A 242 13.40 31.20 0.05
N GLN A 243 13.17 30.92 -1.23
CA GLN A 243 11.83 30.99 -1.84
C GLN A 243 10.81 30.11 -1.09
N TYR A 244 11.17 28.86 -0.78
CA TYR A 244 10.26 27.95 -0.10
C TYR A 244 10.15 28.21 1.41
N ASP A 245 11.22 28.68 2.06
CA ASP A 245 11.14 29.19 3.44
C ASP A 245 10.18 30.41 3.53
N ASP A 246 10.19 31.28 2.52
CA ASP A 246 9.28 32.43 2.43
C ASP A 246 7.82 32.00 2.21
N LYS A 247 7.57 31.01 1.34
CA LYS A 247 6.24 30.40 1.17
C LYS A 247 5.71 29.84 2.50
N ALA A 248 6.51 29.04 3.19
CA ALA A 248 6.14 28.50 4.50
C ALA A 248 5.85 29.62 5.52
N ARG A 249 6.67 30.68 5.57
CA ARG A 249 6.43 31.83 6.47
C ARG A 249 5.09 32.52 6.17
N GLN A 250 4.75 32.70 4.91
CA GLN A 250 3.50 33.35 4.49
C GLN A 250 2.28 32.49 4.83
N ILE A 251 2.33 31.19 4.57
CA ILE A 251 1.25 30.25 4.92
C ILE A 251 1.00 30.27 6.44
N LYS A 252 2.06 30.11 7.25
CA LYS A 252 1.93 30.16 8.72
C LYS A 252 1.28 31.47 9.18
N ARG A 253 1.74 32.61 8.66
CA ARG A 253 1.17 33.92 9.01
C ARG A 253 -0.33 33.97 8.68
N LYS A 254 -0.74 33.54 7.49
CA LYS A 254 -2.14 33.57 7.05
C LYS A 254 -3.03 32.58 7.78
N MET A 255 -2.52 31.40 8.15
CA MET A 255 -3.25 30.47 9.02
C MET A 255 -3.53 31.08 10.38
N LEU A 256 -2.54 31.71 11.02
CA LEU A 256 -2.71 32.36 12.32
C LEU A 256 -3.68 33.55 12.25
N GLU A 257 -3.57 34.37 11.20
CA GLU A 257 -4.44 35.54 10.99
C GLU A 257 -5.90 35.15 10.76
N LEU A 258 -6.13 34.12 9.94
CA LEU A 258 -7.45 33.84 9.41
C LEU A 258 -8.14 32.66 10.10
N MET A 259 -7.43 31.60 10.47
CA MET A 259 -8.06 30.35 10.96
C MET A 259 -8.21 30.29 12.48
N TRP A 260 -7.37 31.01 13.23
CA TRP A 260 -7.49 31.06 14.69
C TRP A 260 -8.70 31.90 15.09
N ASP A 261 -9.57 31.34 15.92
CA ASP A 261 -10.71 32.04 16.49
C ASP A 261 -10.44 32.40 17.96
N GLU A 262 -10.35 33.69 18.27
CA GLU A 262 -10.07 34.17 19.62
C GLU A 262 -11.23 33.97 20.62
N ARG A 263 -12.47 33.79 20.15
CA ARG A 263 -13.59 33.54 21.06
C ARG A 263 -13.62 32.06 21.48
N ARG A 264 -13.36 31.17 20.53
CA ARG A 264 -13.45 29.72 20.69
C ARG A 264 -12.11 29.06 20.97
N GLN A 265 -11.01 29.80 20.86
CA GLN A 265 -9.64 29.40 21.18
C GLN A 265 -9.23 28.11 20.44
N PHE A 266 -9.51 28.08 19.13
CA PHE A 266 -9.27 26.92 18.27
C PHE A 266 -9.08 27.33 16.80
N PHE A 267 -8.50 26.44 15.98
CA PHE A 267 -8.36 26.63 14.53
C PHE A 267 -9.55 26.06 13.76
N PHE A 268 -10.16 26.88 12.90
CA PHE A 268 -11.33 26.50 12.11
C PHE A 268 -11.06 26.62 10.60
N PRO A 269 -11.67 25.75 9.77
CA PRO A 269 -11.76 25.97 8.33
C PRO A 269 -12.44 27.30 7.99
N ILE A 270 -12.05 27.88 6.86
CA ILE A 270 -12.60 29.12 6.33
C ILE A 270 -13.18 28.86 4.96
N LEU A 271 -14.42 29.27 4.74
CA LEU A 271 -15.08 29.06 3.46
C LEU A 271 -14.46 29.92 2.35
N LYS A 272 -14.20 29.36 1.17
CA LYS A 272 -13.59 30.11 0.05
C LYS A 272 -14.58 31.02 -0.66
N ASN A 273 -15.79 30.52 -0.92
CA ASN A 273 -16.82 31.18 -1.71
C ASN A 273 -18.09 31.39 -0.86
N ASP A 274 -19.02 32.24 -1.30
CA ASP A 274 -20.35 32.23 -0.70
C ASP A 274 -21.07 30.93 -1.06
N GLU A 275 -21.79 30.36 -0.09
CA GLU A 275 -22.60 29.17 -0.27
C GLU A 275 -24.01 29.41 0.28
N GLU A 276 -24.97 28.62 -0.17
CA GLU A 276 -26.34 28.70 0.34
C GLU A 276 -26.94 27.31 0.43
N ARG A 277 -27.58 27.02 1.56
CA ARG A 277 -28.35 25.80 1.76
C ARG A 277 -29.58 26.09 2.61
N ASP A 278 -30.74 25.59 2.18
CA ASP A 278 -31.99 25.65 2.94
C ASP A 278 -32.36 27.08 3.40
N GLY A 279 -32.06 28.09 2.56
CA GLY A 279 -32.32 29.50 2.86
C GLY A 279 -31.28 30.17 3.78
N HIS A 280 -30.26 29.44 4.22
CA HIS A 280 -29.15 29.96 5.01
C HIS A 280 -27.93 30.22 4.13
N ARG A 281 -27.44 31.46 4.16
CA ARG A 281 -26.24 31.87 3.41
C ARG A 281 -24.99 31.78 4.28
N LEU A 282 -24.02 31.00 3.83
CA LEU A 282 -22.66 31.00 4.35
C LEU A 282 -21.82 31.98 3.52
N LYS A 283 -21.05 32.83 4.19
CA LYS A 283 -20.25 33.87 3.53
C LYS A 283 -18.81 33.40 3.33
N ALA A 284 -18.23 33.73 2.19
CA ALA A 284 -16.81 33.59 1.95
C ALA A 284 -16.00 34.27 3.06
N LEU A 285 -14.82 33.73 3.36
CA LEU A 285 -13.89 34.24 4.36
C LEU A 285 -14.46 34.28 5.79
N THR A 286 -15.47 33.45 6.09
CA THR A 286 -15.95 33.21 7.45
C THR A 286 -15.55 31.82 7.92
N ARG A 287 -15.21 31.70 9.20
CA ARG A 287 -14.92 30.43 9.88
C ARG A 287 -16.21 29.65 10.07
N THR A 288 -16.08 28.35 10.36
CA THR A 288 -17.20 27.50 10.78
C THR A 288 -18.09 28.26 11.80
N TYR A 289 -19.38 28.34 11.52
CA TYR A 289 -20.41 28.99 12.36
C TYR A 289 -20.26 30.49 12.63
N GLU A 290 -19.45 31.22 11.87
CA GLU A 290 -19.51 32.69 11.86
C GLU A 290 -20.66 33.22 10.96
N SER A 291 -21.15 32.38 10.04
CA SER A 291 -22.31 32.63 9.18
C SER A 291 -23.12 31.35 8.96
N GLY A 292 -24.21 31.41 8.19
CA GLY A 292 -25.07 30.25 7.93
C GLY A 292 -26.10 29.96 9.03
N GLN A 293 -26.59 28.71 9.06
CA GLN A 293 -27.68 28.26 9.93
C GLN A 293 -27.33 28.36 11.43
N PHE A 294 -26.07 28.11 11.78
CA PHE A 294 -25.59 28.05 13.16
C PHE A 294 -24.74 29.26 13.54
N ALA A 295 -24.96 30.40 12.88
CA ALA A 295 -24.17 31.61 13.11
C ALA A 295 -24.13 32.02 14.61
N GLY A 296 -22.93 32.11 15.16
CA GLY A 296 -22.68 32.50 16.56
C GLY A 296 -22.53 31.35 17.55
N ASP A 297 -22.74 30.10 17.13
CA ASP A 297 -22.61 28.91 17.96
C ASP A 297 -21.16 28.77 18.52
N PRO A 298 -20.98 28.45 19.81
CA PRO A 298 -19.64 28.32 20.41
C PRO A 298 -18.89 27.02 20.04
N HIS A 299 -19.52 26.11 19.29
CA HIS A 299 -18.91 24.85 18.84
C HIS A 299 -18.29 24.98 17.42
N GLY A 300 -18.15 23.86 16.71
CA GLY A 300 -17.56 23.73 15.38
C GLY A 300 -16.15 23.14 15.38
N ARG A 301 -15.60 22.69 16.52
CA ARG A 301 -14.22 22.20 16.61
C ARG A 301 -14.13 20.80 16.01
N GLU A 302 -13.20 20.64 15.08
CA GLU A 302 -12.87 19.36 14.44
C GLU A 302 -11.39 19.02 14.70
N LEU A 303 -11.02 17.74 14.79
CA LEU A 303 -9.63 17.31 15.06
C LEU A 303 -8.60 17.88 14.05
N VAL A 304 -9.03 18.25 12.84
CA VAL A 304 -8.17 18.92 11.85
C VAL A 304 -7.55 20.21 12.39
N GLY A 305 -8.16 20.86 13.39
CA GLY A 305 -7.61 22.04 14.04
C GLY A 305 -6.32 21.77 14.82
N TYR A 306 -6.00 20.52 15.16
CA TYR A 306 -4.72 20.14 15.79
C TYR A 306 -3.59 19.85 14.80
N VAL A 307 -3.90 19.66 13.51
CA VAL A 307 -2.90 19.31 12.48
C VAL A 307 -1.72 20.31 12.41
N PRO A 308 -1.86 21.63 12.66
CA PRO A 308 -0.71 22.54 12.70
C PRO A 308 0.41 22.10 13.67
N TRP A 309 0.10 21.47 14.81
CA TRP A 309 1.11 20.96 15.74
C TRP A 309 1.79 19.67 15.23
N GLN A 310 1.16 18.89 14.34
CA GLN A 310 1.74 17.67 13.75
C GLN A 310 3.08 17.95 13.04
N PHE A 311 3.24 19.16 12.50
CA PHE A 311 4.43 19.57 11.75
C PHE A 311 5.29 20.58 12.52
N ASN A 312 4.98 20.87 13.78
CA ASN A 312 5.58 21.98 14.55
C ASN A 312 5.41 23.36 13.88
N LEU A 313 4.33 23.55 13.10
CA LEU A 313 3.96 24.88 12.59
C LEU A 313 3.64 25.78 13.79
N ILE A 314 2.87 25.25 14.73
CA ILE A 314 2.70 25.80 16.08
C ILE A 314 3.65 25.05 17.02
N PRO A 315 4.63 25.72 17.64
CA PRO A 315 5.46 25.10 18.67
C PRO A 315 4.63 24.89 19.94
N GLY A 316 5.07 23.98 20.82
CA GLY A 316 4.58 23.94 22.19
C GLY A 316 4.91 25.22 22.97
N ASN A 317 4.26 25.38 24.13
CA ASN A 317 4.33 26.56 24.97
C ASN A 317 3.93 27.85 24.22
N SER A 318 2.95 27.72 23.32
CA SER A 318 2.39 28.85 22.57
C SER A 318 1.08 29.34 23.19
N PRO A 319 0.64 30.57 22.90
CA PRO A 319 -0.70 31.05 23.29
C PRO A 319 -1.84 30.16 22.76
N TYR A 320 -1.59 29.40 21.70
CA TYR A 320 -2.57 28.53 21.04
C TYR A 320 -2.76 27.20 21.78
N ASP A 321 -1.86 26.84 22.71
CA ASP A 321 -1.88 25.55 23.42
C ASP A 321 -3.12 25.37 24.31
N VAL A 322 -3.87 26.45 24.58
CA VAL A 322 -5.18 26.40 25.22
C VAL A 322 -6.20 25.54 24.45
N ALA A 323 -6.03 25.39 23.13
CA ALA A 323 -6.87 24.55 22.28
C ALA A 323 -6.94 23.10 22.79
N TRP A 324 -5.82 22.59 23.31
CA TRP A 324 -5.68 21.21 23.77
C TRP A 324 -6.55 20.84 24.95
N LYS A 325 -7.09 21.82 25.70
CA LYS A 325 -8.05 21.58 26.79
C LYS A 325 -9.27 20.79 26.34
N LYS A 326 -9.62 20.84 25.04
CA LYS A 326 -10.77 20.13 24.49
C LYS A 326 -10.50 18.68 24.12
N LEU A 327 -9.23 18.25 24.01
CA LEU A 327 -8.91 16.88 23.58
C LEU A 327 -9.37 15.84 24.61
N MET A 328 -9.05 16.07 25.88
CA MET A 328 -9.35 15.12 26.98
C MET A 328 -10.66 15.46 27.72
N ASP A 329 -11.44 16.41 27.20
CA ASP A 329 -12.75 16.81 27.71
C ASP A 329 -13.84 15.89 27.13
N THR A 330 -14.73 15.35 27.99
CA THR A 330 -15.86 14.50 27.57
C THR A 330 -16.92 15.28 26.80
N ASP A 331 -17.04 16.58 27.04
CA ASP A 331 -17.84 17.49 26.21
C ASP A 331 -17.06 18.00 25.00
N GLY A 332 -15.78 17.67 24.91
CA GLY A 332 -14.88 17.94 23.79
C GLY A 332 -14.75 16.73 22.89
N PHE A 333 -13.53 16.20 22.72
CA PHE A 333 -13.27 15.08 21.80
C PHE A 333 -13.16 13.72 22.49
N TYR A 334 -13.00 13.67 23.81
CA TYR A 334 -12.64 12.45 24.53
C TYR A 334 -13.71 11.36 24.39
N ALA A 335 -13.27 10.13 24.13
CA ALA A 335 -14.11 8.93 24.14
C ALA A 335 -13.29 7.65 24.37
N GLU A 336 -13.97 6.57 24.73
CA GLU A 336 -13.35 5.32 25.21
C GLU A 336 -12.61 4.50 24.14
N PHE A 337 -12.95 4.70 22.86
CA PHE A 337 -12.38 4.01 21.70
C PHE A 337 -11.82 4.97 20.64
N GLY A 338 -11.44 6.16 21.07
CA GLY A 338 -10.72 7.13 20.25
C GLY A 338 -11.44 8.46 20.22
N PRO A 339 -10.71 9.57 20.02
CA PRO A 339 -11.33 10.87 20.00
C PRO A 339 -12.34 10.93 18.85
N SER A 340 -13.50 11.55 19.09
CA SER A 340 -14.43 11.86 18.01
C SER A 340 -13.81 12.88 17.06
N THR A 341 -14.13 12.83 15.76
CA THR A 341 -13.61 13.83 14.81
C THR A 341 -14.12 15.25 15.05
N VAL A 342 -15.27 15.37 15.74
CA VAL A 342 -15.96 16.62 16.08
C VAL A 342 -16.17 16.65 17.59
N GLU A 343 -16.11 17.84 18.19
CA GLU A 343 -16.43 18.00 19.61
C GLU A 343 -17.87 17.57 19.93
N ARG A 344 -18.10 17.05 21.13
CA ARG A 344 -19.44 16.69 21.59
C ARG A 344 -20.30 17.95 21.75
N ASN A 345 -21.61 17.78 21.62
CA ASN A 345 -22.61 18.85 21.67
C ASN A 345 -22.60 19.86 20.51
N ASP A 346 -21.72 19.70 19.53
CA ASP A 346 -21.80 20.41 18.26
C ASP A 346 -23.17 20.17 17.59
N PRO A 347 -23.84 21.21 17.04
CA PRO A 347 -25.17 21.06 16.44
C PRO A 347 -25.20 20.14 15.21
N MET A 348 -24.04 19.84 14.62
CA MET A 348 -23.89 18.90 13.52
C MET A 348 -23.18 17.61 13.92
N PHE A 349 -22.86 17.38 15.20
CA PHE A 349 -22.37 16.09 15.68
C PHE A 349 -23.36 14.99 15.31
N LEU A 350 -22.89 13.99 14.56
CA LEU A 350 -23.73 12.90 14.08
C LEU A 350 -22.91 11.64 13.85
N LEU A 351 -23.34 10.57 14.53
CA LEU A 351 -22.90 9.20 14.26
C LEU A 351 -23.86 8.55 13.27
N LYS A 352 -23.28 7.86 12.28
CA LYS A 352 -23.99 7.11 11.23
C LYS A 352 -23.41 5.71 11.11
N LYS A 353 -24.29 4.76 10.82
CA LYS A 353 -23.97 3.36 10.52
C LYS A 353 -23.90 3.13 9.01
N SER A 354 -23.21 4.04 8.33
CA SER A 354 -23.00 4.02 6.88
C SER A 354 -21.77 4.86 6.60
N CYS A 355 -20.83 4.33 5.81
CA CYS A 355 -19.62 5.04 5.44
C CYS A 355 -19.90 6.22 4.49
N CYS A 356 -19.10 7.28 4.48
CA CYS A 356 -17.93 7.52 5.34
C CYS A 356 -18.05 8.85 6.08
N TRP A 357 -18.79 8.88 7.20
CA TRP A 357 -19.10 10.15 7.86
C TRP A 357 -17.96 10.63 8.78
N TRP A 358 -17.56 11.90 8.62
CA TRP A 358 -16.54 12.56 9.45
C TRP A 358 -17.11 13.54 10.47
N SER A 359 -18.40 13.45 10.78
CA SER A 359 -19.09 14.37 11.68
C SER A 359 -19.26 13.87 13.12
N GLY A 360 -18.43 12.94 13.59
CA GLY A 360 -18.47 12.48 14.99
C GLY A 360 -17.85 11.11 15.25
N GLN A 361 -17.74 10.25 14.22
CA GLN A 361 -17.03 8.96 14.31
C GLN A 361 -15.59 9.17 14.80
N SER A 362 -14.99 8.15 15.41
CA SER A 362 -13.54 8.14 15.57
C SER A 362 -12.91 7.61 14.29
N TRP A 363 -11.91 8.32 13.76
CA TRP A 363 -11.17 7.93 12.58
C TRP A 363 -9.69 7.71 12.94
N PRO A 364 -9.12 6.52 12.70
CA PRO A 364 -7.70 6.23 12.90
C PRO A 364 -6.77 7.24 12.22
N TYR A 365 -7.14 7.73 11.04
CA TYR A 365 -6.40 8.78 10.31
C TYR A 365 -6.25 10.05 11.16
N ALA A 366 -7.37 10.67 11.58
CA ALA A 366 -7.33 11.88 12.41
C ALA A 366 -6.74 11.62 13.81
N THR A 367 -6.97 10.43 14.38
CA THR A 367 -6.38 10.03 15.66
C THR A 367 -4.86 10.00 15.58
N THR A 368 -4.30 9.48 14.47
CA THR A 368 -2.85 9.49 14.22
C THR A 368 -2.30 10.91 14.16
N GLN A 369 -2.95 11.79 13.38
CA GLN A 369 -2.55 13.20 13.26
C GLN A 369 -2.58 13.90 14.62
N THR A 370 -3.63 13.65 15.40
CA THR A 370 -3.83 14.25 16.73
C THR A 370 -2.80 13.76 17.73
N LEU A 371 -2.50 12.46 17.78
CA LEU A 371 -1.45 11.89 18.64
C LEU A 371 -0.06 12.41 18.25
N LYS A 372 0.23 12.53 16.95
CA LYS A 372 1.52 13.09 16.50
C LYS A 372 1.65 14.56 16.87
N ALA A 373 0.58 15.34 16.67
CA ALA A 373 0.49 16.74 17.09
C ALA A 373 0.65 16.90 18.62
N LEU A 374 0.00 16.04 19.40
CA LEU A 374 0.10 16.04 20.86
C LEU A 374 1.52 15.72 21.32
N ALA A 375 2.16 14.71 20.73
CA ALA A 375 3.55 14.37 21.05
C ALA A 375 4.49 15.56 20.78
N ASN A 376 4.38 16.18 19.61
CA ASN A 376 5.19 17.35 19.27
C ASN A 376 4.98 18.54 20.21
N ALA A 377 3.73 18.80 20.64
CA ALA A 377 3.43 19.87 21.59
C ALA A 377 4.08 19.60 22.96
N LEU A 378 3.92 18.38 23.48
CA LEU A 378 4.53 17.96 24.76
C LEU A 378 6.06 17.97 24.71
N GLN A 379 6.64 17.50 23.60
CA GLN A 379 8.10 17.44 23.42
C GLN A 379 8.74 18.81 23.15
N SER A 380 7.91 19.84 22.95
CA SER A 380 8.29 21.25 22.88
C SER A 380 7.97 22.02 24.18
N ASP A 381 7.87 21.30 25.31
CA ASP A 381 7.63 21.82 26.66
C ASP A 381 6.29 22.55 26.87
N SER A 382 5.20 22.06 26.26
CA SER A 382 3.86 22.58 26.55
C SER A 382 3.45 22.37 28.01
N HIS A 383 2.93 23.43 28.66
CA HIS A 383 2.51 23.40 30.07
C HIS A 383 1.01 23.14 30.28
N THR A 384 0.20 23.07 29.22
CA THR A 384 -1.25 22.83 29.32
C THR A 384 -1.64 21.36 29.29
N LEU A 385 -0.70 20.48 28.94
CA LEU A 385 -0.89 19.05 28.75
C LEU A 385 0.12 18.25 29.56
N SER A 386 -0.19 16.97 29.79
CA SER A 386 0.72 16.04 30.45
C SER A 386 1.09 14.86 29.54
N PRO A 387 2.29 14.25 29.71
CA PRO A 387 2.62 12.98 29.06
C PRO A 387 1.62 11.84 29.35
N ALA A 388 0.91 11.93 30.48
CA ALA A 388 -0.15 10.98 30.84
C ALA A 388 -1.35 11.06 29.87
N ASP A 389 -1.68 12.25 29.36
CA ASP A 389 -2.74 12.42 28.35
C ASP A 389 -2.38 11.72 27.05
N TYR A 390 -1.13 11.86 26.61
CA TYR A 390 -0.63 11.16 25.43
C TYR A 390 -0.70 9.63 25.60
N THR A 391 -0.18 9.11 26.71
CA THR A 391 -0.17 7.66 26.94
C THR A 391 -1.58 7.10 27.08
N LYS A 392 -2.48 7.82 27.75
CA LYS A 392 -3.89 7.45 27.85
C LYS A 392 -4.56 7.37 26.48
N LEU A 393 -4.36 8.38 25.63
CA LEU A 393 -4.93 8.40 24.28
C LEU A 393 -4.31 7.34 23.36
N LEU A 394 -3.00 7.08 23.47
CA LEU A 394 -2.33 5.99 22.74
C LEU A 394 -2.86 4.61 23.16
N GLY A 395 -3.10 4.39 24.46
CA GLY A 395 -3.72 3.17 24.97
C GLY A 395 -5.16 3.00 24.49
N ILE A 396 -5.95 4.08 24.48
CA ILE A 396 -7.29 4.09 23.85
C ILE A 396 -7.18 3.67 22.38
N TYR A 397 -6.28 4.30 21.62
CA TYR A 397 -6.09 3.98 20.20
C TYR A 397 -5.62 2.54 19.98
N ALA A 398 -4.79 1.99 20.88
CA ALA A 398 -4.38 0.59 20.85
C ALA A 398 -5.58 -0.36 20.96
N ARG A 399 -6.51 -0.08 21.89
CA ARG A 399 -7.75 -0.86 22.07
C ARG A 399 -8.74 -0.70 20.92
N SER A 400 -8.72 0.44 20.23
CA SER A 400 -9.51 0.66 19.01
C SER A 400 -9.12 -0.27 17.86
N HIS A 401 -7.94 -0.90 17.90
CA HIS A 401 -7.50 -1.88 16.90
C HIS A 401 -7.95 -3.30 17.26
N ARG A 402 -9.23 -3.48 17.64
CA ARG A 402 -9.76 -4.78 18.06
C ARG A 402 -11.14 -5.03 17.45
N LYS A 403 -11.35 -6.23 16.92
CA LYS A 403 -12.67 -6.79 16.59
C LYS A 403 -12.77 -8.15 17.26
N ASP A 404 -13.80 -8.33 18.08
CA ASP A 404 -13.99 -9.54 18.90
C ASP A 404 -12.76 -9.90 19.75
N GLY A 405 -12.09 -8.87 20.29
CA GLY A 405 -10.87 -8.99 21.10
C GLY A 405 -9.60 -9.32 20.32
N LYS A 406 -9.66 -9.50 19.00
CA LYS A 406 -8.50 -9.79 18.14
C LYS A 406 -8.03 -8.55 17.38
N PRO A 407 -6.73 -8.44 17.07
CA PRO A 407 -6.22 -7.32 16.28
C PRO A 407 -6.92 -7.17 14.93
N TYR A 408 -7.47 -5.99 14.70
CA TYR A 408 -8.25 -5.65 13.51
C TYR A 408 -8.34 -4.13 13.36
N LEU A 409 -8.47 -3.64 12.13
CA LEU A 409 -8.71 -2.22 11.88
C LEU A 409 -9.55 -2.08 10.61
N ALA A 410 -10.65 -1.33 10.70
CA ALA A 410 -11.42 -0.89 9.54
C ALA A 410 -11.33 0.64 9.40
N GLU A 411 -12.22 1.23 8.60
CA GLU A 411 -12.14 2.65 8.22
C GLU A 411 -12.37 3.60 9.39
N ALA A 412 -13.46 3.40 10.13
CA ALA A 412 -13.85 4.23 11.27
C ALA A 412 -14.64 3.43 12.29
N LEU A 413 -14.72 3.93 13.52
CA LEU A 413 -15.42 3.26 14.60
C LEU A 413 -16.26 4.21 15.44
N HIS A 414 -17.27 3.66 16.09
CA HIS A 414 -18.06 4.38 17.08
C HIS A 414 -17.15 4.77 18.25
N PRO A 415 -17.03 6.07 18.59
CA PRO A 415 -16.03 6.55 19.55
C PRO A 415 -16.24 6.01 20.97
N ASP A 416 -17.48 5.67 21.34
CA ASP A 416 -17.80 5.18 22.70
C ASP A 416 -17.85 3.64 22.83
N THR A 417 -18.02 2.89 21.73
CA THR A 417 -18.26 1.43 21.79
C THR A 417 -17.23 0.61 21.04
N GLY A 418 -16.41 1.25 20.20
CA GLY A 418 -15.42 0.58 19.36
C GLY A 418 -16.01 -0.17 18.16
N SER A 419 -17.33 -0.14 17.97
CA SER A 419 -17.99 -0.84 16.87
C SER A 419 -17.62 -0.23 15.51
N PHE A 420 -17.20 -1.07 14.57
CA PHE A 420 -16.97 -0.69 13.17
C PHE A 420 -18.25 -0.73 12.30
N GLU A 421 -19.44 -0.89 12.90
CA GLU A 421 -20.70 -1.01 12.15
C GLU A 421 -20.89 0.13 11.15
N GLY A 422 -21.06 -0.24 9.87
CA GLY A 422 -21.22 0.68 8.75
C GLY A 422 -19.92 1.18 8.11
N HIS A 423 -18.75 0.83 8.65
CA HIS A 423 -17.41 1.23 8.19
C HIS A 423 -16.44 0.03 8.09
N ASP A 424 -17.02 -1.17 8.03
CA ASP A 424 -16.33 -2.46 7.92
C ASP A 424 -16.97 -3.25 6.78
N ALA A 425 -16.87 -2.71 5.56
CA ALA A 425 -17.44 -3.32 4.38
C ALA A 425 -16.63 -4.55 3.99
N TYR A 426 -17.35 -5.66 3.77
CA TYR A 426 -16.74 -6.92 3.41
C TYR A 426 -15.98 -6.85 2.09
N ASN A 427 -14.79 -7.46 2.06
CA ASN A 427 -13.87 -7.49 0.92
C ASN A 427 -13.45 -6.07 0.47
N HIS A 428 -13.29 -5.16 1.44
CA HIS A 428 -12.94 -3.77 1.22
C HIS A 428 -12.20 -3.17 2.42
N SER A 429 -12.87 -3.05 3.57
CA SER A 429 -12.38 -2.31 4.73
C SER A 429 -11.50 -3.14 5.66
N GLU A 430 -11.39 -4.46 5.45
CA GLU A 430 -10.59 -5.33 6.30
C GLU A 430 -9.12 -4.87 6.31
N HIS A 431 -8.57 -4.70 7.52
CA HIS A 431 -7.16 -4.38 7.72
C HIS A 431 -6.75 -3.08 7.01
N TYR A 432 -7.50 -2.00 7.20
CA TYR A 432 -7.31 -0.75 6.47
C TYR A 432 -6.01 0.03 6.82
N LEU A 433 -5.15 0.34 5.83
CA LEU A 433 -3.90 1.08 6.03
C LEU A 433 -4.03 2.57 5.67
N HIS A 434 -4.83 3.27 6.47
CA HIS A 434 -5.10 4.70 6.31
C HIS A 434 -4.61 5.53 7.52
N SER A 435 -3.69 5.00 8.31
CA SER A 435 -3.26 5.63 9.57
C SER A 435 -1.86 5.17 10.00
N GLY A 436 -1.28 5.77 11.03
CA GLY A 436 0.02 5.41 11.64
C GLY A 436 -0.15 4.88 13.07
N TYR A 437 0.85 4.20 13.62
CA TYR A 437 0.88 3.74 15.01
C TYR A 437 2.30 3.49 15.52
N CYS A 438 3.11 2.71 14.81
CA CYS A 438 4.48 2.40 15.22
C CYS A 438 5.34 3.67 15.27
N ASP A 439 5.11 4.63 14.37
CA ASP A 439 5.75 5.95 14.43
C ASP A 439 5.43 6.70 15.72
N LEU A 440 4.19 6.59 16.22
CA LEU A 440 3.77 7.20 17.48
C LEU A 440 4.48 6.55 18.67
N VAL A 441 4.57 5.21 18.67
CA VAL A 441 5.31 4.47 19.70
C VAL A 441 6.79 4.86 19.69
N ILE A 442 7.42 4.90 18.53
CA ILE A 442 8.86 5.20 18.39
C ILE A 442 9.16 6.65 18.75
N THR A 443 8.40 7.61 18.20
CA THR A 443 8.72 9.03 18.31
C THR A 443 8.07 9.75 19.48
N GLY A 444 6.93 9.27 19.96
CA GLY A 444 6.22 9.82 21.12
C GLY A 444 6.49 9.01 22.38
N LEU A 445 6.00 7.77 22.43
CA LEU A 445 6.06 6.96 23.67
C LEU A 445 7.51 6.71 24.12
N ALA A 446 8.34 6.12 23.25
CA ALA A 446 9.76 5.92 23.51
C ALA A 446 10.58 7.20 23.31
N GLY A 447 10.04 8.16 22.55
CA GLY A 447 10.55 9.53 22.51
C GLY A 447 11.71 9.81 21.56
N LEU A 448 11.97 8.98 20.55
CA LEU A 448 13.03 9.25 19.57
C LEU A 448 12.64 10.43 18.66
N ILE A 449 13.40 11.52 18.70
CA ILE A 449 13.15 12.71 17.86
C ILE A 449 14.16 12.74 16.71
N PRO A 450 13.74 12.50 15.44
CA PRO A 450 14.65 12.51 14.29
C PRO A 450 15.27 13.89 14.02
N ARG A 451 16.57 13.88 13.73
CA ARG A 451 17.43 15.05 13.45
C ARG A 451 18.22 14.84 12.16
N ASP A 452 18.80 15.92 11.65
CA ASP A 452 19.66 15.93 10.46
C ASP A 452 21.17 15.93 10.79
N ASP A 453 21.54 16.14 12.05
CA ASP A 453 22.91 16.08 12.57
C ASP A 453 23.23 14.74 13.27
N ASP A 454 24.43 14.67 13.86
CA ASP A 454 24.97 13.45 14.47
C ASP A 454 24.57 13.29 15.96
N THR A 455 23.60 14.09 16.40
CA THR A 455 23.07 14.10 17.77
C THR A 455 21.86 13.19 17.89
N LEU A 456 21.80 12.42 18.97
CA LEU A 456 20.63 11.66 19.37
C LEU A 456 19.81 12.48 20.37
N GLN A 457 18.57 12.81 20.01
CA GLN A 457 17.62 13.53 20.87
C GLN A 457 16.47 12.61 21.27
N LEU A 458 16.23 12.54 22.58
CA LEU A 458 15.20 11.71 23.19
C LEU A 458 14.34 12.58 24.11
N HIS A 459 13.02 12.41 24.03
CA HIS A 459 12.06 12.98 24.96
C HIS A 459 10.91 11.98 25.15
N PRO A 460 11.09 10.94 25.98
CA PRO A 460 10.10 9.90 26.18
C PRO A 460 8.83 10.46 26.82
N LEU A 461 7.66 10.06 26.30
CA LEU A 461 6.36 10.38 26.89
C LEU A 461 5.76 9.21 27.69
N ALA A 462 6.50 8.10 27.80
CA ALA A 462 6.12 6.96 28.62
C ALA A 462 5.98 7.36 30.11
N PRO A 463 5.00 6.79 30.85
CA PRO A 463 4.81 7.07 32.26
C PRO A 463 6.00 6.62 33.12
N ALA A 464 6.46 7.49 34.03
CA ALA A 464 7.53 7.17 34.97
C ALA A 464 7.16 6.07 35.98
N ASP A 465 5.88 5.79 36.16
CA ASP A 465 5.40 4.75 37.07
C ASP A 465 5.35 3.35 36.43
N TRP A 466 5.44 3.24 35.10
CA TRP A 466 5.60 1.95 34.40
C TRP A 466 6.82 1.18 34.91
N ASP A 467 6.69 -0.14 35.01
CA ASP A 467 7.78 -0.99 35.47
C ASP A 467 8.88 -1.09 34.42
N TYR A 468 8.50 -1.10 33.14
CA TYR A 468 9.44 -1.22 32.04
C TYR A 468 8.87 -0.78 30.67
N PHE A 469 9.78 -0.43 29.76
CA PHE A 469 9.62 -0.57 28.31
C PHE A 469 10.98 -0.81 27.66
N ALA A 470 10.99 -1.42 26.48
CA ALA A 470 12.16 -1.50 25.62
C ALA A 470 11.75 -1.31 24.15
N LEU A 471 12.43 -0.40 23.46
CA LEU A 471 12.41 -0.25 22.02
C LEU A 471 13.79 -0.65 21.50
N ASP A 472 13.87 -1.70 20.70
CA ASP A 472 15.13 -2.38 20.38
C ASP A 472 15.44 -2.37 18.88
N GLN A 473 16.71 -2.09 18.56
CA GLN A 473 17.28 -2.14 17.22
C GLN A 473 16.51 -1.31 16.18
N VAL A 474 16.18 -0.07 16.52
CA VAL A 474 15.61 0.93 15.61
C VAL A 474 16.69 1.37 14.63
N PRO A 475 16.49 1.29 13.30
CA PRO A 475 17.45 1.83 12.35
C PRO A 475 17.44 3.35 12.43
N TYR A 476 18.62 3.97 12.53
CA TYR A 476 18.74 5.43 12.48
C TYR A 476 20.16 5.81 12.04
N ARG A 477 20.26 6.55 10.94
CA ARG A 477 21.52 7.10 10.38
C ARG A 477 22.64 6.07 10.18
N GLY A 478 22.26 4.82 9.87
CA GLY A 478 23.18 3.70 9.67
C GLY A 478 23.58 2.95 10.95
N HIS A 479 22.95 3.29 12.07
CA HIS A 479 23.10 2.64 13.38
C HIS A 479 21.82 1.92 13.81
N LEU A 480 21.95 1.05 14.83
CA LEU A 480 20.82 0.46 15.55
C LEU A 480 20.73 1.05 16.95
N ILE A 481 19.61 1.71 17.26
CA ILE A 481 19.34 2.34 18.55
C ILE A 481 18.44 1.42 19.39
N SER A 482 18.79 1.26 20.66
CA SER A 482 17.93 0.62 21.66
C SER A 482 17.72 1.55 22.85
N LEU A 483 16.46 1.71 23.26
CA LEU A 483 16.01 2.55 24.37
C LEU A 483 15.34 1.65 25.40
N VAL A 484 15.83 1.66 26.65
CA VAL A 484 15.40 0.71 27.68
C VAL A 484 15.08 1.45 28.97
N TRP A 485 13.85 1.33 29.44
CA TRP A 485 13.45 1.72 30.79
C TRP A 485 13.24 0.48 31.64
N ASP A 486 13.93 0.40 32.77
CA ASP A 486 13.76 -0.66 33.75
C ASP A 486 13.77 -0.08 35.16
N LYS A 487 12.58 0.05 35.76
CA LYS A 487 12.42 0.65 37.09
C LYS A 487 13.12 -0.15 38.18
N GLN A 488 13.15 -1.47 38.06
CA GLN A 488 13.76 -2.37 39.05
C GLN A 488 15.17 -2.82 38.66
N GLY A 489 15.52 -2.73 37.38
CA GLY A 489 16.81 -3.08 36.81
C GLY A 489 17.02 -4.57 36.57
N THR A 490 15.95 -5.37 36.67
CA THR A 490 16.01 -6.84 36.66
C THR A 490 15.49 -7.47 35.37
N ARG A 491 14.79 -6.72 34.51
CA ARG A 491 14.15 -7.26 33.31
C ARG A 491 15.15 -7.41 32.17
N TYR A 492 15.98 -6.39 31.92
CA TYR A 492 16.85 -6.34 30.74
C TYR A 492 18.34 -6.48 31.04
N GLN A 493 18.71 -6.69 32.31
CA GLN A 493 20.11 -6.83 32.74
C GLN A 493 20.99 -5.59 32.46
N HIS A 494 20.38 -4.40 32.31
CA HIS A 494 21.06 -3.11 32.17
C HIS A 494 21.08 -2.27 33.46
N GLY A 495 20.53 -2.80 34.56
CA GLY A 495 20.38 -2.08 35.82
C GLY A 495 19.21 -1.09 35.79
N LYS A 496 18.99 -0.40 36.90
CA LYS A 496 17.86 0.52 37.07
C LYS A 496 17.99 1.74 36.15
N GLY A 497 16.85 2.29 35.73
CA GLY A 497 16.76 3.57 35.03
C GLY A 497 16.53 3.45 33.53
N PHE A 498 16.73 4.57 32.85
CA PHE A 498 16.64 4.72 31.41
C PHE A 498 18.03 4.57 30.79
N HIS A 499 18.16 3.72 29.79
CA HIS A 499 19.42 3.40 29.10
C HIS A 499 19.29 3.58 27.61
N VAL A 500 20.33 4.15 27.02
CA VAL A 500 20.39 4.44 25.58
C VAL A 500 21.60 3.71 25.02
N LEU A 501 21.35 2.85 24.03
CA LEU A 501 22.38 2.08 23.35
C LEU A 501 22.41 2.42 21.87
N VAL A 502 23.62 2.52 21.31
CA VAL A 502 23.88 2.62 19.87
C VAL A 502 24.81 1.48 19.49
N ASP A 503 24.38 0.66 18.53
CA ASP A 503 25.08 -0.55 18.07
C ASP A 503 25.48 -1.47 19.26
N GLY A 504 24.55 -1.62 20.22
CA GLY A 504 24.73 -2.45 21.43
C GLY A 504 25.61 -1.83 22.52
N LYS A 505 26.13 -0.61 22.32
CA LYS A 505 26.97 0.08 23.31
C LYS A 505 26.17 1.16 24.00
N ARG A 506 26.19 1.17 25.34
CA ARG A 506 25.57 2.25 26.13
C ARG A 506 26.27 3.58 25.85
N VAL A 507 25.52 4.57 25.38
CA VAL A 507 26.00 5.93 25.07
C VAL A 507 25.44 6.98 26.01
N GLY A 508 24.39 6.65 26.76
CA GLY A 508 23.79 7.53 27.75
C GLY A 508 22.71 6.83 28.57
N GLY A 509 22.10 7.59 29.47
CA GLY A 509 21.03 7.14 30.34
C GLY A 509 20.82 8.07 31.53
N SER A 510 19.77 7.80 32.29
CA SER A 510 19.33 8.58 33.46
C SER A 510 18.64 7.66 34.46
N ASP A 511 18.59 8.06 35.73
CA ASP A 511 17.88 7.28 36.76
C ASP A 511 16.35 7.42 36.65
N GLN A 512 15.88 8.44 35.93
CA GLN A 512 14.46 8.75 35.69
C GLN A 512 14.17 8.79 34.19
N LEU A 513 12.91 8.65 33.79
CA LEU A 513 12.49 8.95 32.42
C LEU A 513 12.45 10.46 32.20
N GLU A 514 13.46 10.98 31.51
CA GLU A 514 13.63 12.41 31.24
C GLU A 514 14.22 12.64 29.84
N PRO A 515 14.12 13.88 29.29
CA PRO A 515 14.72 14.21 28.01
C PRO A 515 16.25 14.05 28.04
N LEU A 516 16.82 13.47 26.98
CA LEU A 516 18.26 13.31 26.80
C LEU A 516 18.70 13.88 25.45
N LEU A 517 19.82 14.59 25.45
CA LEU A 517 20.50 15.07 24.25
C LEU A 517 21.94 14.57 24.28
N ILE A 518 22.28 13.68 23.36
CA ILE A 518 23.59 13.00 23.33
C ILE A 518 24.26 13.34 22.00
N ALA A 519 25.27 14.21 22.04
CA ALA A 519 25.98 14.68 20.85
C ALA A 519 26.94 13.60 20.29
N ASP A 520 27.12 13.61 18.97
CA ASP A 520 28.14 12.84 18.25
C ASP A 520 28.10 11.31 18.44
N VAL A 521 26.93 10.74 18.72
CA VAL A 521 26.76 9.29 18.94
C VAL A 521 26.10 8.55 17.77
N VAL A 522 25.55 9.29 16.81
CA VAL A 522 24.90 8.74 15.61
C VAL A 522 25.41 9.43 14.34
N PRO A 523 26.74 9.48 14.14
CA PRO A 523 27.30 10.05 12.92
C PRO A 523 26.75 9.33 11.70
N ASN A 524 26.40 10.06 10.64
CA ASN A 524 25.88 9.41 9.44
C ASN A 524 26.85 8.33 8.93
N ARG A 525 26.46 7.06 9.04
CA ARG A 525 27.27 5.92 8.66
C ARG A 525 26.80 5.38 7.31
N PRO A 526 27.62 5.48 6.25
CA PRO A 526 27.30 4.86 4.97
C PRO A 526 27.11 3.36 5.18
N THR A 527 25.93 2.84 4.80
CA THR A 527 25.62 1.41 4.93
C THR A 527 26.31 0.55 3.87
N GLY A 528 27.16 1.15 3.02
CA GLY A 528 27.74 0.53 1.83
C GLY A 528 26.73 0.30 0.70
N ARG A 529 25.44 0.58 0.92
CA ARG A 529 24.39 0.49 -0.09
C ARG A 529 24.52 1.66 -1.08
N PRO A 530 24.33 1.41 -2.38
CA PRO A 530 24.21 2.50 -3.36
C PRO A 530 23.06 3.43 -3.01
N SER A 531 23.18 4.70 -3.41
CA SER A 531 22.05 5.62 -3.36
C SER A 531 20.89 5.05 -4.18
N ALA A 532 19.66 5.33 -3.75
CA ALA A 532 18.47 4.98 -4.52
C ALA A 532 18.38 5.73 -5.87
N SER A 533 19.19 6.78 -6.11
CA SER A 533 19.32 7.39 -7.45
C SER A 533 20.38 6.73 -8.34
N ASP A 534 21.24 5.84 -7.80
CA ASP A 534 22.30 5.18 -8.56
C ASP A 534 21.71 4.12 -9.51
N ARG A 535 21.52 4.49 -10.77
CA ARG A 535 21.07 3.59 -11.85
C ARG A 535 22.19 2.79 -12.50
N SER A 536 23.45 3.02 -12.11
CA SER A 536 24.60 2.33 -12.70
C SER A 536 24.84 0.93 -12.10
N LYS A 537 24.17 0.63 -10.98
CA LYS A 537 24.33 -0.64 -10.26
C LYS A 537 23.10 -1.53 -10.40
N PRO A 538 23.30 -2.84 -10.59
CA PRO A 538 22.20 -3.78 -10.55
C PRO A 538 21.49 -3.77 -9.20
N ILE A 539 20.17 -3.91 -9.24
CA ILE A 539 19.31 -4.03 -8.07
C ILE A 539 18.48 -5.31 -8.16
N ALA A 540 18.35 -6.01 -7.03
CA ALA A 540 17.51 -7.19 -6.93
C ALA A 540 16.09 -6.88 -7.39
N THR A 541 15.58 -7.62 -8.36
CA THR A 541 14.35 -7.34 -9.07
C THR A 541 13.53 -8.61 -9.20
N ASN A 542 12.25 -8.56 -8.80
CA ASN A 542 11.31 -9.63 -9.07
C ASN A 542 10.87 -9.56 -10.54
N PHE A 543 11.26 -10.55 -11.35
CA PHE A 543 10.88 -10.65 -12.76
C PHE A 543 9.56 -11.38 -12.99
N ALA A 544 8.93 -11.94 -11.96
CA ALA A 544 7.66 -12.66 -12.08
C ALA A 544 6.43 -11.74 -12.00
N VAL A 545 6.55 -10.57 -11.34
CA VAL A 545 5.46 -9.59 -11.19
C VAL A 545 4.95 -9.08 -12.55
N ASN A 546 3.63 -8.91 -12.68
CA ASN A 546 3.01 -8.37 -13.90
C ASN A 546 1.72 -7.58 -13.62
N ASN A 547 1.80 -6.56 -12.76
CA ASN A 547 0.66 -5.67 -12.54
C ASN A 547 0.30 -4.82 -13.77
N ASP A 548 1.25 -4.58 -14.67
CA ASP A 548 1.05 -3.78 -15.88
C ASP A 548 0.22 -4.52 -16.96
N GLY A 549 -0.05 -5.81 -16.76
CA GLY A 549 -0.88 -6.61 -17.66
C GLY A 549 -0.24 -6.90 -19.01
N THR A 550 1.06 -6.65 -19.17
CA THR A 550 1.76 -6.97 -20.42
C THR A 550 1.79 -8.48 -20.67
N TYR A 551 2.07 -8.93 -21.89
CA TYR A 551 2.06 -10.37 -22.18
C TYR A 551 3.09 -11.17 -21.36
N TYR A 552 4.23 -10.57 -21.03
CA TYR A 552 5.31 -11.20 -20.26
C TYR A 552 5.64 -10.40 -18.98
N PRO A 553 5.94 -11.07 -17.84
CA PRO A 553 6.00 -12.52 -17.68
C PRO A 553 4.60 -13.16 -17.72
N ARG A 554 4.50 -14.33 -18.34
CA ARG A 554 3.24 -15.07 -18.50
C ARG A 554 3.20 -16.24 -17.53
N ILE A 555 2.12 -16.35 -16.76
CA ILE A 555 1.88 -17.49 -15.89
C ILE A 555 0.86 -18.43 -16.52
N THR A 556 1.14 -19.73 -16.47
CA THR A 556 0.21 -20.82 -16.81
C THR A 556 0.25 -21.90 -15.74
N ALA A 557 -0.78 -22.74 -15.67
CA ALA A 557 -0.83 -23.85 -14.71
C ALA A 557 -1.53 -25.07 -15.30
N SER A 558 -1.31 -26.24 -14.69
CA SER A 558 -2.04 -27.48 -15.03
C SER A 558 -3.51 -27.44 -14.64
N TYR A 559 -3.84 -26.75 -13.54
CA TYR A 559 -5.18 -26.64 -13.02
C TYR A 559 -5.36 -25.32 -12.26
N THR A 560 -6.52 -24.69 -12.41
CA THR A 560 -6.94 -23.52 -11.63
C THR A 560 -8.39 -23.72 -11.21
N ALA A 561 -8.65 -23.69 -9.90
CA ALA A 561 -10.01 -23.85 -9.38
C ALA A 561 -10.92 -22.68 -9.79
N SER A 562 -12.23 -22.90 -9.77
CA SER A 562 -13.20 -21.82 -10.02
C SER A 562 -13.17 -20.78 -8.89
N GLY A 563 -13.33 -19.49 -9.21
CA GLY A 563 -13.40 -18.40 -8.24
C GLY A 563 -12.04 -17.82 -7.80
N THR A 564 -10.94 -18.41 -8.28
CA THR A 564 -9.57 -17.97 -8.06
C THR A 564 -8.88 -17.66 -9.41
N SER A 565 -7.74 -16.96 -9.38
CA SER A 565 -7.03 -16.52 -10.58
C SER A 565 -5.51 -16.70 -10.47
N LEU A 566 -4.88 -17.07 -11.58
CA LEU A 566 -3.42 -17.09 -11.72
C LEU A 566 -2.80 -15.70 -11.58
N ALA A 567 -3.56 -14.63 -11.84
CA ALA A 567 -3.06 -13.26 -11.70
C ALA A 567 -2.68 -12.90 -10.26
N LYS A 568 -3.17 -13.67 -9.27
CA LYS A 568 -2.76 -13.49 -7.87
C LYS A 568 -1.34 -13.95 -7.61
N LEU A 569 -0.79 -14.85 -8.44
CA LEU A 569 0.58 -15.34 -8.31
C LEU A 569 1.65 -14.36 -8.80
N ASN A 570 1.27 -13.16 -9.23
CA ASN A 570 2.20 -12.13 -9.68
C ASN A 570 1.65 -10.69 -9.60
N ASP A 571 0.72 -10.42 -8.68
CA ASP A 571 0.19 -9.07 -8.44
C ASP A 571 1.03 -8.25 -7.44
N GLY A 572 2.14 -8.82 -6.97
CA GLY A 572 3.10 -8.19 -6.10
C GLY A 572 2.68 -8.18 -4.65
N ASN A 573 1.62 -8.90 -4.28
CA ASN A 573 1.12 -9.03 -2.92
C ASN A 573 1.12 -10.48 -2.46
N HIS A 574 1.35 -10.70 -1.17
CA HIS A 574 1.17 -12.01 -0.55
C HIS A 574 0.25 -11.90 0.66
N TRP A 575 -1.04 -12.21 0.48
CA TRP A 575 -2.03 -12.21 1.56
C TRP A 575 -2.49 -13.63 1.85
N TYR A 576 -2.42 -14.00 3.12
CA TYR A 576 -2.88 -15.31 3.59
C TYR A 576 -4.34 -15.31 4.03
N LEU A 577 -5.02 -14.16 3.94
CA LEU A 577 -6.43 -13.99 4.30
C LEU A 577 -7.35 -14.85 3.43
N LEU A 578 -8.45 -15.30 4.02
CA LEU A 578 -9.57 -15.86 3.28
C LEU A 578 -10.39 -14.74 2.63
N HIS A 579 -10.62 -13.66 3.38
CA HIS A 579 -11.38 -12.50 2.97
C HIS A 579 -10.65 -11.21 3.38
N PRO A 580 -10.36 -10.31 2.42
CA PRO A 580 -10.44 -10.52 0.98
C PRO A 580 -9.40 -11.54 0.47
N PRO A 581 -9.71 -12.35 -0.55
CA PRO A 581 -8.81 -13.39 -1.03
C PRO A 581 -7.75 -12.85 -1.99
N ASN A 582 -6.47 -13.17 -1.73
CA ASN A 582 -5.40 -13.10 -2.75
C ASN A 582 -4.72 -14.46 -2.88
N ARG A 583 -5.29 -15.32 -3.72
CA ARG A 583 -4.87 -16.71 -3.78
C ARG A 583 -5.18 -17.34 -5.12
N TRP A 584 -4.30 -18.25 -5.51
CA TRP A 584 -4.49 -19.30 -6.50
C TRP A 584 -4.58 -20.67 -5.80
N THR A 585 -5.55 -21.52 -6.18
CA THR A 585 -5.71 -22.85 -5.58
C THR A 585 -5.98 -23.95 -6.62
N CYS A 586 -5.62 -25.18 -6.27
CA CYS A 586 -5.89 -26.39 -7.02
C CYS A 586 -7.12 -27.15 -6.51
N GLN A 587 -8.05 -26.48 -5.80
CA GLN A 587 -9.22 -27.11 -5.22
C GLN A 587 -10.04 -27.85 -6.29
N GLY A 588 -10.28 -29.15 -6.08
CA GLY A 588 -11.02 -30.00 -7.01
C GLY A 588 -10.20 -30.53 -8.18
N SER A 589 -8.88 -30.35 -8.18
CA SER A 589 -8.00 -30.95 -9.18
C SER A 589 -8.11 -32.48 -9.17
N PRO A 590 -8.20 -33.14 -10.33
CA PRO A 590 -8.15 -34.60 -10.42
C PRO A 590 -6.72 -35.14 -10.30
N HIS A 591 -5.71 -34.27 -10.22
CA HIS A 591 -4.30 -34.63 -10.21
C HIS A 591 -3.76 -34.75 -8.78
N LYS A 592 -2.77 -35.63 -8.57
CA LYS A 592 -2.02 -35.66 -7.30
C LYS A 592 -0.99 -34.54 -7.19
N THR A 593 -0.63 -33.98 -8.33
CA THR A 593 0.37 -32.93 -8.47
C THR A 593 -0.12 -31.93 -9.49
N ASP A 594 0.01 -30.65 -9.18
CA ASP A 594 -0.24 -29.56 -10.12
C ASP A 594 0.99 -28.68 -10.24
N TRP A 595 1.14 -28.02 -11.39
CA TRP A 595 2.28 -27.16 -11.65
C TRP A 595 1.87 -25.76 -12.09
N ILE A 596 2.75 -24.81 -11.80
CA ILE A 596 2.75 -23.44 -12.31
C ILE A 596 4.00 -23.25 -13.17
N GLU A 597 3.86 -22.64 -14.33
CA GLU A 597 4.96 -22.23 -15.21
C GLU A 597 4.94 -20.71 -15.38
N VAL A 598 6.12 -20.08 -15.25
CA VAL A 598 6.36 -18.67 -15.57
C VAL A 598 7.26 -18.61 -16.81
N ASP A 599 6.81 -17.94 -17.88
CA ASP A 599 7.62 -17.59 -19.04
C ASP A 599 7.98 -16.10 -18.96
N PHE A 600 9.27 -15.80 -18.78
CA PHE A 600 9.76 -14.43 -18.68
C PHE A 600 9.83 -13.70 -20.04
N GLY A 601 9.61 -14.41 -21.16
CA GLY A 601 9.67 -13.87 -22.52
C GLY A 601 11.10 -13.70 -23.07
N ASN A 602 12.08 -13.51 -22.20
CA ASN A 602 13.51 -13.48 -22.51
C ASN A 602 14.33 -14.21 -21.43
N GLN A 603 15.62 -14.41 -21.69
CA GLN A 603 16.56 -14.92 -20.70
C GLN A 603 16.66 -13.96 -19.51
N ARG A 604 16.56 -14.50 -18.29
CA ARG A 604 16.76 -13.79 -17.03
C ARG A 604 17.80 -14.52 -16.20
N THR A 605 18.70 -13.75 -15.60
CA THR A 605 19.61 -14.25 -14.57
C THR A 605 18.88 -14.23 -13.24
N LEU A 606 18.66 -15.39 -12.62
CA LEU A 606 17.93 -15.54 -11.36
C LEU A 606 18.84 -16.11 -10.27
N HIS A 607 18.68 -15.67 -9.02
CA HIS A 607 19.39 -16.22 -7.87
C HIS A 607 18.46 -16.66 -6.72
N THR A 608 17.20 -16.21 -6.73
CA THR A 608 16.23 -16.54 -5.67
C THR A 608 14.84 -16.76 -6.25
N VAL A 609 14.12 -17.74 -5.72
CA VAL A 609 12.70 -17.98 -6.01
C VAL A 609 11.97 -18.05 -4.68
N LYS A 610 10.83 -17.37 -4.58
CA LYS A 610 9.94 -17.48 -3.43
C LYS A 610 8.57 -17.96 -3.87
N LEU A 611 8.03 -18.92 -3.14
CA LEU A 611 6.66 -19.39 -3.28
C LEU A 611 5.98 -19.15 -1.94
N TYR A 612 4.72 -18.72 -1.93
CA TYR A 612 4.02 -18.35 -0.71
C TYR A 612 2.84 -19.32 -0.48
N PRO A 613 3.05 -20.48 0.17
CA PRO A 613 2.01 -21.50 0.31
C PRO A 613 0.90 -21.06 1.25
N LEU A 614 -0.32 -21.41 0.87
CA LEU A 614 -1.50 -21.26 1.72
C LEU A 614 -1.59 -22.42 2.70
N ASP A 615 -2.26 -22.17 3.81
CA ASP A 615 -2.66 -23.18 4.79
C ASP A 615 -3.92 -22.73 5.48
N ASP A 616 -5.01 -23.43 5.21
CA ASP A 616 -6.30 -23.15 5.81
C ASP A 616 -6.73 -24.29 6.75
N SER A 617 -5.77 -25.10 7.26
CA SER A 617 -6.08 -26.24 8.13
C SER A 617 -6.91 -25.89 9.37
N ASP A 618 -6.78 -24.64 9.82
CA ASP A 618 -7.48 -24.10 10.99
C ASP A 618 -8.83 -23.45 10.63
N ILE A 619 -9.18 -23.40 9.34
CA ILE A 619 -10.44 -22.84 8.83
C ILE A 619 -11.43 -23.99 8.58
N PRO A 620 -12.61 -23.99 9.22
CA PRO A 620 -13.64 -25.01 8.96
C PRO A 620 -13.98 -25.11 7.47
N ASP A 621 -14.12 -26.35 6.99
CA ASP A 621 -14.53 -26.70 5.62
C ASP A 621 -13.61 -26.22 4.49
N SER A 622 -12.45 -25.62 4.78
CA SER A 622 -11.47 -25.30 3.74
C SER A 622 -10.68 -26.55 3.36
N PRO A 623 -10.62 -26.92 2.06
CA PRO A 623 -9.85 -28.07 1.60
C PRO A 623 -8.40 -27.69 1.24
N ILE A 624 -7.94 -26.48 1.61
CA ILE A 624 -6.61 -25.98 1.25
C ILE A 624 -5.61 -26.31 2.35
N ALA A 625 -4.54 -26.99 1.98
CA ALA A 625 -3.49 -27.42 2.89
C ALA A 625 -2.10 -27.16 2.30
N VAL A 626 -1.10 -27.10 3.19
CA VAL A 626 0.31 -27.00 2.79
C VAL A 626 0.67 -28.15 1.83
N PRO A 627 1.37 -27.87 0.72
CA PRO A 627 1.87 -28.91 -0.17
C PRO A 627 2.81 -29.88 0.57
N GLN A 628 2.71 -31.17 0.28
CA GLN A 628 3.63 -32.19 0.84
C GLN A 628 5.08 -31.91 0.41
N SER A 629 5.27 -31.51 -0.85
CA SER A 629 6.56 -31.10 -1.38
C SER A 629 6.36 -30.14 -2.54
N ILE A 630 7.37 -29.30 -2.79
CA ILE A 630 7.44 -28.46 -3.97
C ILE A 630 8.78 -28.69 -4.67
N ARG A 631 8.71 -29.01 -5.95
CA ARG A 631 9.86 -29.11 -6.87
C ARG A 631 9.88 -27.87 -7.76
N VAL A 632 11.05 -27.24 -7.90
CA VAL A 632 11.24 -26.11 -8.80
C VAL A 632 12.24 -26.49 -9.88
N GLU A 633 11.89 -26.19 -11.12
CA GLU A 633 12.65 -26.50 -12.33
C GLU A 633 12.82 -25.25 -13.18
N TYR A 634 13.91 -25.17 -13.94
CA TYR A 634 14.17 -24.09 -14.90
C TYR A 634 14.40 -24.66 -16.30
N TRP A 635 14.08 -23.88 -17.32
CA TRP A 635 14.22 -24.31 -18.70
C TRP A 635 15.60 -24.00 -19.27
N THR A 636 16.22 -25.00 -19.87
CA THR A 636 17.46 -24.89 -20.66
C THR A 636 17.19 -25.31 -22.10
N ASP A 637 18.17 -25.11 -22.99
CA ASP A 637 18.07 -25.58 -24.38
C ASP A 637 17.88 -27.11 -24.48
N ASN A 638 18.28 -27.86 -23.44
CA ASN A 638 18.14 -29.30 -23.35
C ASN A 638 16.88 -29.76 -22.58
N GLY A 639 15.99 -28.83 -22.21
CA GLY A 639 14.75 -29.08 -21.48
C GLY A 639 14.77 -28.62 -20.02
N TRP A 640 13.79 -29.09 -19.26
CA TRP A 640 13.63 -28.77 -17.83
C TRP A 640 14.73 -29.41 -16.99
N GLN A 641 15.35 -28.62 -16.12
CA GLN A 641 16.31 -29.07 -15.13
C GLN A 641 15.83 -28.71 -13.73
N GLU A 642 15.99 -29.62 -12.77
CA GLU A 642 15.68 -29.34 -11.37
C GLU A 642 16.68 -28.36 -10.78
N LEU A 643 16.16 -27.43 -9.98
CA LEU A 643 16.96 -26.39 -9.35
C LEU A 643 17.74 -26.95 -8.14
N ASN A 644 19.07 -26.96 -8.24
CA ASN A 644 19.95 -27.30 -7.13
C ASN A 644 19.91 -26.19 -6.06
N ARG A 645 19.29 -26.47 -4.92
CA ARG A 645 18.88 -25.47 -3.92
C ARG A 645 19.70 -25.51 -2.62
N GLN A 646 19.94 -24.34 -2.04
CA GLN A 646 20.01 -24.19 -0.58
C GLN A 646 18.68 -23.62 -0.10
N MET A 647 17.98 -24.39 0.73
CA MET A 647 16.73 -23.95 1.35
C MET A 647 17.07 -23.16 2.61
N THR A 648 16.35 -22.07 2.88
CA THR A 648 16.28 -21.54 4.26
C THR A 648 15.81 -22.69 5.16
N ALA A 649 16.51 -22.93 6.27
CA ALA A 649 16.34 -24.13 7.09
C ALA A 649 14.88 -24.28 7.57
N GLY A 650 14.09 -25.13 6.93
CA GLY A 650 12.70 -25.34 7.32
C GLY A 650 11.92 -26.32 6.44
N LYS A 651 10.95 -27.02 7.04
CA LYS A 651 9.89 -27.72 6.30
C LYS A 651 8.98 -26.68 5.64
N ILE A 652 8.36 -27.06 4.52
CA ILE A 652 7.32 -26.24 3.88
C ILE A 652 6.19 -26.05 4.91
N SER A 653 5.76 -24.81 5.10
CA SER A 653 4.61 -24.44 5.92
C SER A 653 3.82 -23.36 5.20
N GLY A 654 2.55 -23.18 5.57
CA GLY A 654 1.78 -22.05 5.08
C GLY A 654 2.14 -20.76 5.81
N HIS A 655 1.55 -19.67 5.33
CA HIS A 655 1.59 -18.34 5.95
C HIS A 655 2.98 -17.71 5.97
N LYS A 656 3.98 -18.30 5.30
CA LYS A 656 5.32 -17.75 5.13
C LYS A 656 5.91 -18.21 3.79
N PRO A 657 6.93 -17.53 3.23
CA PRO A 657 7.52 -17.94 1.97
C PRO A 657 8.40 -19.19 2.12
N LEU A 658 8.28 -20.09 1.15
CA LEU A 658 9.35 -21.03 0.79
C LEU A 658 10.38 -20.28 -0.05
N THR A 659 11.49 -19.87 0.58
CA THR A 659 12.59 -19.19 -0.12
C THR A 659 13.66 -20.19 -0.56
N LEU A 660 13.92 -20.21 -1.87
CA LEU A 660 14.96 -21.01 -2.51
C LEU A 660 16.06 -20.08 -3.01
N THR A 661 17.28 -20.25 -2.49
CA THR A 661 18.46 -19.51 -2.95
C THR A 661 19.44 -20.45 -3.64
N PHE A 662 20.09 -19.96 -4.70
CA PHE A 662 20.93 -20.77 -5.57
C PHE A 662 21.98 -19.90 -6.27
N SER A 663 23.01 -20.55 -6.83
CA SER A 663 23.96 -19.86 -7.70
C SER A 663 23.23 -19.32 -8.93
N PRO A 664 23.54 -18.10 -9.41
CA PRO A 664 22.80 -17.49 -10.51
C PRO A 664 22.67 -18.42 -11.72
N ILE A 665 21.44 -18.58 -12.22
CA ILE A 665 21.13 -19.34 -13.44
C ILE A 665 20.57 -18.40 -14.50
N GLU A 666 20.83 -18.70 -15.76
CA GLU A 666 20.14 -18.07 -16.89
C GLU A 666 18.99 -18.97 -17.32
N THR A 667 17.77 -18.44 -17.28
CA THR A 667 16.60 -19.14 -17.79
C THR A 667 15.57 -18.19 -18.38
N ARG A 668 14.81 -18.69 -19.36
CA ARG A 668 13.61 -18.02 -19.87
C ARG A 668 12.33 -18.48 -19.16
N LYS A 669 12.34 -19.66 -18.54
CA LYS A 669 11.16 -20.22 -17.88
C LYS A 669 11.46 -20.88 -16.56
N LEU A 670 10.48 -20.82 -15.66
CA LEU A 670 10.51 -21.48 -14.37
C LEU A 670 9.24 -22.29 -14.19
N ARG A 671 9.33 -23.46 -13.55
CA ARG A 671 8.20 -24.30 -13.18
C ARG A 671 8.25 -24.67 -11.70
N ALA A 672 7.14 -24.52 -11.00
CA ALA A 672 6.95 -25.04 -9.65
C ALA A 672 5.90 -26.16 -9.69
N THR A 673 6.25 -27.38 -9.29
CA THR A 673 5.33 -28.52 -9.17
C THR A 673 5.02 -28.76 -7.69
N LEU A 674 3.74 -28.65 -7.34
CA LEU A 674 3.20 -28.83 -6.00
C LEU A 674 2.64 -30.25 -5.89
N VAL A 675 3.11 -31.02 -4.91
CA VAL A 675 2.52 -32.31 -4.55
C VAL A 675 1.49 -32.07 -3.45
N HIS A 676 0.23 -32.41 -3.72
CA HIS A 676 -0.85 -32.23 -2.74
C HIS A 676 -0.64 -33.13 -1.54
N SER A 677 -0.95 -32.63 -0.35
CA SER A 677 -0.93 -33.45 0.85
C SER A 677 -2.15 -34.36 0.88
N ALA A 678 -2.10 -35.44 1.68
CA ALA A 678 -3.27 -36.30 1.87
C ALA A 678 -4.47 -35.54 2.48
N GLY A 679 -4.21 -34.41 3.15
CA GLY A 679 -5.19 -33.60 3.86
C GLY A 679 -5.86 -32.50 3.04
N GLY A 680 -5.47 -32.25 1.79
CA GLY A 680 -6.09 -31.20 0.98
C GLY A 680 -5.36 -30.83 -0.31
N PHE A 681 -5.92 -29.86 -1.01
CA PHE A 681 -5.36 -29.28 -2.23
C PHE A 681 -4.36 -28.18 -1.91
N SER A 682 -3.39 -28.01 -2.80
CA SER A 682 -2.40 -26.95 -2.68
C SER A 682 -2.92 -25.61 -3.21
N GLY A 683 -2.33 -24.52 -2.72
CA GLY A 683 -2.51 -23.18 -3.26
C GLY A 683 -1.39 -22.25 -2.82
N LEU A 684 -1.22 -21.16 -3.55
CA LEU A 684 -0.23 -20.12 -3.27
C LEU A 684 -0.91 -18.75 -3.32
N THR A 685 -0.40 -17.78 -2.54
CA THR A 685 -0.79 -16.37 -2.68
C THR A 685 0.06 -15.61 -3.68
N GLU A 686 1.32 -16.00 -3.89
CA GLU A 686 2.29 -15.24 -4.70
C GLU A 686 3.44 -16.17 -5.18
N LEU A 687 4.08 -15.81 -6.29
CA LEU A 687 5.32 -16.41 -6.80
C LEU A 687 6.29 -15.31 -7.24
N GLU A 688 7.48 -15.30 -6.64
CA GLU A 688 8.52 -14.33 -6.98
C GLU A 688 9.75 -15.04 -7.57
N ALA A 689 10.37 -14.42 -8.56
CA ALA A 689 11.63 -14.86 -9.16
C ALA A 689 12.60 -13.67 -9.24
N TRP A 690 13.60 -13.68 -8.38
CA TRP A 690 14.53 -12.57 -8.18
C TRP A 690 15.87 -12.79 -8.87
N GLY A 691 16.35 -11.72 -9.47
CA GLY A 691 17.72 -11.57 -9.94
C GLY A 691 18.15 -10.11 -9.95
N ASP A 692 19.42 -9.84 -10.18
CA ASP A 692 19.94 -8.47 -10.23
C ASP A 692 19.82 -7.88 -11.64
N ALA A 693 19.25 -6.68 -11.76
CA ALA A 693 19.10 -5.98 -13.04
C ALA A 693 19.46 -4.50 -12.97
N LEU A 694 19.99 -3.98 -14.07
CA LEU A 694 20.02 -2.54 -14.33
C LEU A 694 18.62 -2.08 -14.76
N LEU A 695 18.11 -1.05 -14.10
CA LEU A 695 16.79 -0.47 -14.37
C LEU A 695 16.92 0.86 -15.13
N PRO A 696 15.95 1.23 -15.98
CA PRO A 696 14.68 0.53 -16.22
C PRO A 696 14.81 -0.67 -17.15
N LEU A 697 14.04 -1.72 -16.89
CA LEU A 697 13.77 -2.79 -17.83
C LEU A 697 12.94 -2.26 -19.00
N GLN A 698 13.33 -2.64 -20.21
CA GLN A 698 12.54 -2.39 -21.42
C GLN A 698 11.33 -3.33 -21.45
N SER A 699 10.19 -2.80 -21.90
CA SER A 699 9.00 -3.59 -22.17
C SER A 699 9.31 -4.60 -23.27
N LEU A 700 8.87 -5.85 -23.06
CA LEU A 700 9.01 -6.87 -24.09
C LEU A 700 7.95 -6.67 -25.18
N PRO A 701 8.29 -6.89 -26.46
CA PRO A 701 7.32 -6.80 -27.53
C PRO A 701 6.26 -7.90 -27.37
N GLN A 702 5.06 -7.62 -27.86
CA GLN A 702 4.00 -8.62 -27.97
C GLN A 702 4.49 -9.82 -28.80
N PRO A 703 4.03 -11.03 -28.46
CA PRO A 703 4.42 -12.25 -29.17
C PRO A 703 4.09 -12.16 -30.66
N GLN A 704 5.04 -12.56 -31.50
CA GLN A 704 4.80 -12.62 -32.94
C GLN A 704 3.67 -13.60 -33.28
N GLY A 705 2.85 -13.25 -34.27
CA GLY A 705 1.76 -14.10 -34.76
C GLY A 705 0.38 -13.81 -34.14
N ASN A 706 0.26 -12.90 -33.17
CA ASN A 706 -1.05 -12.39 -32.75
C ASN A 706 -1.58 -11.40 -33.80
N LEU A 707 -2.56 -11.85 -34.59
CA LEU A 707 -3.22 -11.11 -35.66
C LEU A 707 -4.24 -10.09 -35.15
N ALA A 708 -4.64 -10.16 -33.87
CA ALA A 708 -5.57 -9.23 -33.26
C ALA A 708 -4.90 -7.99 -32.68
N TYR A 709 -3.60 -8.06 -32.35
CA TYR A 709 -2.91 -6.99 -31.63
C TYR A 709 -2.90 -5.64 -32.39
N ASN A 710 -3.37 -4.60 -31.70
CA ASN A 710 -3.30 -3.20 -32.13
C ASN A 710 -3.09 -2.28 -30.92
N ASP A 711 -1.93 -1.64 -30.84
CA ASP A 711 -1.55 -0.65 -29.82
C ASP A 711 -2.25 0.71 -29.97
N GLY A 712 -3.22 0.82 -30.88
CA GLY A 712 -3.95 2.05 -31.20
C GLY A 712 -3.22 2.97 -32.18
N THR A 713 -2.02 2.60 -32.66
CA THR A 713 -1.27 3.39 -33.65
C THR A 713 -1.68 3.10 -35.09
N ARG A 714 -2.47 2.04 -35.31
CA ARG A 714 -2.88 1.55 -36.64
C ARG A 714 -4.40 1.47 -36.75
N GLU A 715 -4.91 1.60 -37.97
CA GLU A 715 -6.35 1.47 -38.24
C GLU A 715 -6.84 0.02 -38.06
N PHE A 716 -6.05 -0.95 -38.51
CA PHE A 716 -6.37 -2.38 -38.43
C PHE A 716 -5.26 -3.17 -37.70
N PRO A 717 -5.61 -4.28 -37.03
CA PRO A 717 -6.96 -4.84 -36.84
C PRO A 717 -7.85 -3.95 -35.96
N GLN A 718 -9.16 -3.94 -36.22
CA GLN A 718 -10.14 -3.09 -35.53
C GLN A 718 -11.18 -3.94 -34.81
N ALA A 719 -11.40 -3.66 -33.53
CA ALA A 719 -12.43 -4.31 -32.74
C ALA A 719 -13.75 -3.50 -32.71
N THR A 720 -14.88 -4.18 -32.85
CA THR A 720 -16.24 -3.63 -32.69
C THR A 720 -17.12 -4.62 -31.94
N ALA A 721 -18.25 -4.20 -31.38
CA ALA A 721 -19.12 -5.08 -30.60
C ALA A 721 -20.60 -4.77 -30.79
N SER A 722 -21.47 -5.72 -30.43
CA SER A 722 -22.94 -5.51 -30.35
C SER A 722 -23.31 -4.47 -29.31
N TYR A 723 -22.54 -4.41 -28.23
CA TYR A 723 -22.74 -3.54 -27.08
C TYR A 723 -21.39 -3.28 -26.41
N HIS A 724 -21.24 -2.13 -25.76
CA HIS A 724 -20.19 -1.90 -24.78
C HIS A 724 -20.71 -0.97 -23.68
N ASP A 725 -20.22 -1.12 -22.45
CA ASP A 725 -20.70 -0.32 -21.32
C ASP A 725 -20.36 1.17 -21.46
N ARG A 726 -21.02 1.99 -20.64
CA ARG A 726 -20.75 3.44 -20.52
C ARG A 726 -19.64 3.78 -19.51
N PHE A 727 -19.07 2.78 -18.84
CA PHE A 727 -18.09 2.94 -17.76
C PHE A 727 -16.63 2.83 -18.25
N GLY A 728 -16.43 2.87 -19.57
CA GLY A 728 -15.11 2.87 -20.20
C GLY A 728 -14.70 1.54 -20.82
N GLY A 729 -15.54 0.50 -20.72
CA GLY A 729 -15.34 -0.74 -21.47
C GLY A 729 -15.54 -0.49 -22.95
N VAL A 730 -14.50 -0.64 -23.77
CA VAL A 730 -14.55 -0.38 -25.22
C VAL A 730 -13.89 -1.50 -26.01
N PRO A 731 -14.39 -1.84 -27.22
CA PRO A 731 -13.87 -2.97 -28.00
C PRO A 731 -12.37 -2.92 -28.29
N LYS A 732 -11.81 -1.72 -28.53
CA LYS A 732 -10.38 -1.55 -28.85
C LYS A 732 -9.44 -1.99 -27.72
N SER A 733 -9.90 -1.92 -26.47
CA SER A 733 -9.13 -2.33 -25.30
C SER A 733 -8.94 -3.86 -25.26
N ALA A 734 -9.86 -4.61 -25.87
CA ALA A 734 -9.75 -6.06 -25.95
C ALA A 734 -8.70 -6.58 -26.94
N ILE A 735 -7.91 -5.70 -27.58
CA ILE A 735 -6.89 -6.07 -28.56
C ILE A 735 -5.59 -5.27 -28.43
N ASP A 736 -5.38 -4.57 -27.30
CA ASP A 736 -4.27 -3.64 -27.12
C ASP A 736 -3.02 -4.24 -26.46
N GLY A 737 -3.05 -5.54 -26.18
CA GLY A 737 -1.96 -6.32 -25.60
C GLY A 737 -1.92 -6.27 -24.07
N ILE A 738 -2.94 -5.71 -23.41
CA ILE A 738 -3.04 -5.61 -21.95
C ILE A 738 -4.08 -6.58 -21.41
N THR A 739 -3.60 -7.53 -20.60
CA THR A 739 -4.44 -8.50 -19.90
C THR A 739 -4.58 -8.13 -18.44
N ASN A 740 -5.81 -8.12 -17.94
CA ASN A 740 -6.09 -7.94 -16.53
C ASN A 740 -7.21 -8.90 -16.07
N PHE A 741 -7.03 -9.54 -14.92
CA PHE A 741 -8.01 -10.47 -14.35
C PHE A 741 -8.54 -10.02 -12.99
N ILE A 742 -8.26 -8.78 -12.56
CA ILE A 742 -8.90 -8.23 -11.37
C ILE A 742 -10.41 -8.06 -11.60
N PRO A 743 -11.24 -8.01 -10.54
CA PRO A 743 -12.69 -7.85 -10.66
C PRO A 743 -13.13 -6.54 -11.33
N THR A 744 -12.34 -5.47 -11.19
CA THR A 744 -12.66 -4.11 -11.69
C THR A 744 -11.62 -3.60 -12.69
N PRO A 745 -11.34 -4.32 -13.80
CA PRO A 745 -10.32 -3.88 -14.74
C PRO A 745 -10.80 -2.65 -15.51
N THR A 746 -9.94 -1.65 -15.65
CA THR A 746 -10.22 -0.44 -16.45
C THR A 746 -9.91 -0.64 -17.93
N ASN A 747 -8.91 -1.47 -18.26
CA ASN A 747 -8.61 -1.89 -19.62
C ASN A 747 -9.41 -3.16 -19.95
N ARG A 748 -10.56 -2.99 -20.63
CA ARG A 748 -11.48 -4.08 -20.99
C ARG A 748 -12.46 -3.75 -22.10
N TRP A 749 -13.07 -4.78 -22.67
CA TRP A 749 -14.41 -4.74 -23.26
C TRP A 749 -15.40 -5.53 -22.40
N THR A 750 -16.65 -5.05 -22.29
CA THR A 750 -17.73 -5.79 -21.65
C THR A 750 -19.09 -5.39 -22.21
N SER A 751 -20.03 -6.33 -22.24
CA SER A 751 -21.43 -6.08 -22.59
C SER A 751 -22.30 -5.76 -21.37
N TYR A 752 -21.72 -5.33 -20.24
CA TYR A 752 -22.46 -4.88 -19.06
C TYR A 752 -23.57 -3.88 -19.41
N GLU A 753 -24.75 -4.01 -18.81
CA GLU A 753 -26.01 -3.29 -19.14
C GLU A 753 -26.68 -3.67 -20.48
N SER A 754 -26.11 -4.58 -21.30
CA SER A 754 -26.77 -5.05 -22.54
C SER A 754 -28.12 -5.72 -22.27
N PRO A 755 -29.15 -5.54 -23.11
CA PRO A 755 -30.40 -6.30 -23.00
C PRO A 755 -30.31 -7.70 -23.64
N ASN A 756 -29.21 -8.01 -24.35
CA ASN A 756 -29.14 -9.19 -25.20
C ASN A 756 -28.81 -10.47 -24.40
N GLU A 757 -29.40 -11.60 -24.81
CA GLU A 757 -29.00 -12.93 -24.34
C GLU A 757 -27.64 -13.33 -24.91
N VAL A 758 -27.35 -12.89 -26.14
CA VAL A 758 -26.07 -13.13 -26.82
C VAL A 758 -25.52 -11.79 -27.28
N ASP A 759 -24.31 -11.47 -26.83
CA ASP A 759 -23.53 -10.33 -27.33
C ASP A 759 -22.35 -10.82 -28.15
N TRP A 760 -21.84 -9.95 -29.02
CA TRP A 760 -20.69 -10.28 -29.85
C TRP A 760 -19.59 -9.24 -29.76
N LEU A 761 -18.34 -9.72 -29.82
CA LEU A 761 -17.13 -8.94 -30.06
C LEU A 761 -16.54 -9.41 -31.38
N GLN A 762 -16.22 -8.47 -32.26
CA GLN A 762 -15.75 -8.72 -33.62
C GLN A 762 -14.39 -8.05 -33.81
N ILE A 763 -13.53 -8.71 -34.58
CA ILE A 763 -12.24 -8.18 -35.04
C ILE A 763 -12.25 -8.17 -36.57
N ASP A 764 -12.09 -6.99 -37.15
CA ASP A 764 -11.82 -6.80 -38.58
C ASP A 764 -10.31 -6.71 -38.78
N PHE A 765 -9.73 -7.63 -39.55
CA PHE A 765 -8.29 -7.66 -39.78
C PHE A 765 -7.84 -6.67 -40.86
N GLY A 766 -8.76 -6.02 -41.59
CA GLY A 766 -8.46 -5.15 -42.73
C GLY A 766 -7.90 -5.87 -43.96
N LYS A 767 -7.58 -7.16 -43.83
CA LYS A 767 -7.07 -8.05 -44.88
C LYS A 767 -7.49 -9.48 -44.61
N THR A 768 -7.41 -10.34 -45.62
CA THR A 768 -7.62 -11.78 -45.40
C THR A 768 -6.43 -12.36 -44.65
N VAL A 769 -6.71 -13.07 -43.55
CA VAL A 769 -5.72 -13.75 -42.70
C VAL A 769 -6.06 -15.24 -42.57
N GLN A 770 -5.11 -16.01 -42.04
CA GLN A 770 -5.30 -17.42 -41.70
C GLN A 770 -4.92 -17.66 -40.23
N PHE A 771 -5.77 -18.33 -39.48
CA PHE A 771 -5.55 -18.60 -38.06
C PHE A 771 -6.19 -19.93 -37.64
N LYS A 772 -5.72 -20.49 -36.52
CA LYS A 772 -6.17 -21.80 -36.01
C LYS A 772 -6.45 -21.82 -34.50
N GLN A 773 -6.24 -20.69 -33.83
CA GLN A 773 -6.43 -20.55 -32.40
C GLN A 773 -6.87 -19.13 -32.02
N VAL A 774 -7.76 -19.03 -31.03
CA VAL A 774 -8.19 -17.79 -30.39
C VAL A 774 -8.09 -17.95 -28.87
N ASP A 775 -7.41 -17.03 -28.20
CA ASP A 775 -7.29 -16.97 -26.74
C ASP A 775 -8.10 -15.78 -26.23
N LEU A 776 -8.89 -16.00 -25.18
CA LEU A 776 -9.74 -14.99 -24.54
C LEU A 776 -9.35 -14.82 -23.08
N ALA A 777 -8.99 -13.61 -22.66
CA ALA A 777 -8.84 -13.27 -21.25
C ALA A 777 -10.21 -12.83 -20.70
N ILE A 778 -11.03 -13.78 -20.28
CA ILE A 778 -12.34 -13.50 -19.68
C ILE A 778 -12.10 -13.07 -18.23
N TYR A 779 -12.61 -11.89 -17.84
CA TYR A 779 -12.58 -11.44 -16.44
C TYR A 779 -13.96 -11.66 -15.79
N ASP A 780 -13.99 -11.70 -14.46
CA ASP A 780 -15.20 -11.97 -13.68
C ASP A 780 -15.22 -11.08 -12.43
N ASP A 781 -16.21 -10.20 -12.36
CA ASP A 781 -16.39 -9.27 -11.24
C ASP A 781 -17.22 -9.87 -10.10
N ARG A 782 -17.63 -11.13 -10.23
CA ARG A 782 -18.51 -11.88 -9.32
C ARG A 782 -19.90 -11.26 -9.14
N GLY A 783 -20.27 -10.34 -10.03
CA GLY A 783 -21.48 -9.55 -9.98
C GLY A 783 -22.05 -9.35 -11.37
N GLY A 784 -21.98 -8.11 -11.88
CA GLY A 784 -22.58 -7.68 -13.14
C GLY A 784 -21.95 -8.29 -14.39
N VAL A 785 -20.67 -8.66 -14.32
CA VAL A 785 -19.92 -9.30 -15.41
C VAL A 785 -19.34 -10.61 -14.93
N GLN A 786 -19.74 -11.70 -15.57
CA GLN A 786 -19.32 -13.05 -15.23
C GLN A 786 -18.93 -13.82 -16.49
N ARG A 787 -18.31 -14.99 -16.27
CA ARG A 787 -18.07 -15.93 -17.37
C ARG A 787 -19.36 -16.25 -18.16
N PRO A 788 -19.29 -16.33 -19.50
CA PRO A 788 -20.43 -16.74 -20.32
C PRO A 788 -20.83 -18.20 -20.02
N ILE A 789 -22.03 -18.59 -20.45
CA ILE A 789 -22.44 -20.01 -20.46
C ILE A 789 -21.58 -20.77 -21.47
N GLU A 790 -21.42 -20.20 -22.66
CA GLU A 790 -20.59 -20.69 -23.74
C GLU A 790 -20.11 -19.52 -24.60
N TYR A 791 -19.04 -19.73 -25.37
CA TYR A 791 -18.67 -18.83 -26.45
C TYR A 791 -18.49 -19.62 -27.75
N ASN A 792 -18.87 -19.00 -28.86
CA ASN A 792 -18.75 -19.58 -30.19
C ASN A 792 -17.97 -18.64 -31.12
N LEU A 793 -17.29 -19.20 -32.12
CA LEU A 793 -16.50 -18.43 -33.09
C LEU A 793 -17.10 -18.52 -34.48
N GLU A 794 -17.18 -17.39 -35.16
CA GLU A 794 -17.65 -17.29 -36.54
C GLU A 794 -16.67 -16.50 -37.41
N VAL A 795 -16.61 -16.88 -38.68
CA VAL A 795 -15.78 -16.20 -39.70
C VAL A 795 -16.65 -15.56 -40.77
N TRP A 796 -16.21 -14.42 -41.29
CA TRP A 796 -16.87 -13.75 -42.39
C TRP A 796 -16.51 -14.41 -43.73
N GLN A 797 -17.53 -14.74 -44.53
CA GLN A 797 -17.40 -15.35 -45.86
C GLN A 797 -17.96 -14.43 -46.96
N GLY A 798 -17.55 -13.16 -46.93
CA GLY A 798 -17.91 -12.14 -47.94
C GLY A 798 -19.29 -11.51 -47.73
N GLU A 799 -20.32 -12.31 -47.46
CA GLU A 799 -21.72 -11.85 -47.33
C GLU A 799 -22.39 -12.30 -46.03
N ARG A 800 -21.87 -13.35 -45.38
CA ARG A 800 -22.47 -13.93 -44.18
C ARG A 800 -21.43 -14.46 -43.21
N TRP A 801 -21.82 -14.49 -41.95
CA TRP A 801 -21.10 -15.18 -40.89
C TRP A 801 -21.33 -16.68 -40.96
N GLN A 802 -20.27 -17.45 -40.73
CA GLN A 802 -20.34 -18.91 -40.64
C GLN A 802 -19.62 -19.41 -39.39
N PRO A 803 -20.21 -20.33 -38.61
CA PRO A 803 -19.55 -20.97 -37.48
C PRO A 803 -18.27 -21.70 -37.87
N ILE A 804 -17.25 -21.57 -37.04
CA ILE A 804 -16.05 -22.40 -37.11
C ILE A 804 -16.40 -23.82 -36.61
N LYS A 805 -16.16 -24.83 -37.45
CA LYS A 805 -16.43 -26.23 -37.11
C LYS A 805 -15.24 -26.86 -36.38
N ASN A 806 -15.51 -27.94 -35.63
CA ASN A 806 -14.50 -28.72 -34.89
C ASN A 806 -13.70 -27.87 -33.88
N LEU A 807 -14.39 -26.93 -33.24
CA LEU A 807 -13.85 -26.13 -32.14
C LEU A 807 -13.56 -27.02 -30.93
N THR A 808 -12.34 -26.93 -30.39
CA THR A 808 -11.96 -27.50 -29.10
C THR A 808 -11.63 -26.38 -28.13
N GLN A 809 -12.28 -26.36 -26.97
CA GLN A 809 -12.13 -25.32 -25.95
C GLN A 809 -11.41 -25.85 -24.71
N SER A 810 -10.58 -25.01 -24.11
CA SER A 810 -9.90 -25.26 -22.84
C SER A 810 -9.94 -23.98 -21.98
N PRO A 811 -10.57 -24.00 -20.79
CA PRO A 811 -11.37 -25.09 -20.24
C PRO A 811 -12.60 -25.44 -21.12
N LYS A 812 -13.14 -26.64 -20.93
CA LYS A 812 -14.32 -27.11 -21.69
C LYS A 812 -15.54 -26.22 -21.46
N GLU A 813 -15.76 -25.81 -20.22
CA GLU A 813 -16.71 -24.76 -19.88
C GLU A 813 -15.95 -23.44 -19.71
N PRO A 814 -16.43 -22.32 -20.26
CA PRO A 814 -15.75 -21.04 -20.10
C PRO A 814 -15.56 -20.71 -18.64
N ALA A 815 -14.42 -20.12 -18.33
CA ALA A 815 -14.08 -19.73 -16.97
C ALA A 815 -13.69 -18.26 -16.89
N GLY A 816 -14.08 -17.63 -15.79
CA GLY A 816 -13.79 -16.24 -15.50
C GLY A 816 -12.44 -16.07 -14.80
N SER A 817 -11.87 -14.87 -14.91
CA SER A 817 -10.58 -14.49 -14.33
C SER A 817 -9.39 -15.37 -14.77
N GLN A 818 -9.48 -15.94 -15.99
CA GLN A 818 -8.41 -16.72 -16.60
C GLN A 818 -8.50 -16.80 -18.14
N TRP A 819 -7.48 -17.37 -18.77
CA TRP A 819 -7.43 -17.62 -20.21
C TRP A 819 -8.38 -18.74 -20.62
N ASN A 820 -9.09 -18.52 -21.74
CA ASN A 820 -9.90 -19.51 -22.42
C ASN A 820 -9.38 -19.67 -23.85
N VAL A 821 -8.99 -20.88 -24.23
CA VAL A 821 -8.32 -21.17 -25.49
C VAL A 821 -9.25 -21.98 -26.37
N ALA A 822 -9.49 -21.49 -27.59
CA ALA A 822 -10.21 -22.18 -28.64
C ALA A 822 -9.26 -22.57 -29.77
N THR A 823 -9.22 -23.85 -30.14
CA THR A 823 -8.42 -24.37 -31.27
C THR A 823 -9.31 -25.08 -32.29
N PHE A 824 -8.95 -25.02 -33.57
CA PHE A 824 -9.76 -25.53 -34.69
C PHE A 824 -8.89 -25.70 -35.95
N PRO A 825 -9.35 -26.43 -36.99
CA PRO A 825 -8.68 -26.44 -38.29
C PRO A 825 -8.54 -25.04 -38.86
N THR A 826 -7.44 -24.76 -39.58
CA THR A 826 -7.14 -23.42 -40.11
C THR A 826 -8.34 -22.77 -40.80
N ALA A 827 -8.72 -21.59 -40.30
CA ALA A 827 -9.75 -20.74 -40.88
C ALA A 827 -9.11 -19.61 -41.69
N LYS A 828 -9.76 -19.22 -42.79
CA LYS A 828 -9.35 -18.10 -43.66
C LYS A 828 -10.49 -17.09 -43.78
N THR A 829 -10.25 -15.84 -43.39
CA THR A 829 -11.27 -14.78 -43.38
C THR A 829 -10.66 -13.39 -43.24
N SER A 830 -11.45 -12.35 -43.49
CA SER A 830 -11.11 -10.96 -43.15
C SER A 830 -11.67 -10.51 -41.80
N LYS A 831 -12.63 -11.22 -41.21
CA LYS A 831 -13.20 -10.87 -39.90
C LYS A 831 -13.51 -12.08 -39.05
N LEU A 832 -13.25 -11.97 -37.75
CA LEU A 832 -13.62 -12.92 -36.71
C LEU A 832 -14.73 -12.31 -35.86
N ARG A 833 -15.76 -13.10 -35.51
CA ARG A 833 -16.78 -12.74 -34.53
C ARG A 833 -16.83 -13.78 -33.43
N ILE A 834 -16.81 -13.31 -32.19
CA ILE A 834 -16.92 -14.11 -30.98
C ILE A 834 -18.30 -13.84 -30.40
N LEU A 835 -19.13 -14.88 -30.29
CA LEU A 835 -20.46 -14.83 -29.69
C LEU A 835 -20.36 -15.27 -28.23
N PHE A 836 -20.86 -14.46 -27.31
CA PHE A 836 -20.92 -14.76 -25.89
C PHE A 836 -22.37 -14.95 -25.44
N THR A 837 -22.70 -16.17 -25.00
CA THR A 837 -24.02 -16.45 -24.41
C THR A 837 -24.00 -16.05 -22.93
N ASN A 838 -24.72 -14.97 -22.59
CA ASN A 838 -24.68 -14.35 -21.28
C ASN A 838 -25.34 -15.23 -20.20
N ARG A 839 -24.80 -15.17 -18.97
CA ARG A 839 -25.28 -15.96 -17.82
C ARG A 839 -26.36 -15.21 -17.05
N GLY A 840 -27.62 -15.47 -17.36
CA GLY A 840 -28.76 -14.85 -16.67
C GLY A 840 -28.73 -13.33 -16.81
N ARG A 841 -28.63 -12.62 -15.67
CA ARG A 841 -28.53 -11.15 -15.66
C ARG A 841 -27.10 -10.62 -15.77
N ALA A 842 -26.10 -11.47 -15.57
CA ALA A 842 -24.71 -11.09 -15.76
C ALA A 842 -24.40 -10.96 -17.26
N ARG A 843 -23.34 -10.22 -17.57
CA ARG A 843 -22.86 -9.98 -18.93
C ARG A 843 -21.44 -10.49 -19.10
N SER A 844 -20.99 -10.56 -20.33
CA SER A 844 -19.68 -11.12 -20.67
C SER A 844 -18.68 -9.99 -20.90
N GLY A 845 -17.42 -10.22 -20.56
CA GLY A 845 -16.35 -9.28 -20.80
C GLY A 845 -15.00 -9.95 -20.94
N VAL A 846 -14.12 -9.31 -21.71
CA VAL A 846 -12.73 -9.73 -21.89
C VAL A 846 -11.81 -8.54 -21.71
N THR A 847 -10.62 -8.78 -21.16
CA THR A 847 -9.54 -7.78 -21.17
C THR A 847 -8.68 -7.89 -22.41
N GLU A 848 -8.58 -9.08 -23.02
CA GLU A 848 -7.75 -9.28 -24.21
C GLU A 848 -8.27 -10.45 -25.07
N VAL A 849 -8.09 -10.32 -26.39
CA VAL A 849 -8.36 -11.34 -27.41
C VAL A 849 -7.13 -11.50 -28.29
N MET A 850 -6.56 -12.70 -28.30
CA MET A 850 -5.45 -13.03 -29.20
C MET A 850 -5.89 -13.98 -30.29
N VAL A 851 -5.45 -13.74 -31.52
CA VAL A 851 -5.77 -14.57 -32.69
C VAL A 851 -4.48 -15.04 -33.33
N TRP A 852 -4.20 -16.34 -33.29
CA TRP A 852 -2.88 -16.86 -33.66
C TRP A 852 -2.82 -17.37 -35.09
N ASP A 853 -1.88 -16.82 -35.87
CA ASP A 853 -1.60 -17.22 -37.25
C ASP A 853 -1.40 -18.74 -37.36
N ALA A 854 -1.95 -19.33 -38.42
CA ALA A 854 -1.79 -20.73 -38.75
C ALA A 854 -0.30 -21.16 -38.88
N ALA A 855 0.56 -20.25 -39.35
CA ALA A 855 2.00 -20.47 -39.49
C ALA A 855 2.77 -20.34 -38.17
N SER A 856 2.17 -19.80 -37.12
CA SER A 856 2.81 -19.70 -35.81
C SER A 856 2.95 -21.10 -35.19
N ASN A 857 4.19 -21.46 -34.85
CA ASN A 857 4.53 -22.67 -34.10
C ASN A 857 4.54 -22.41 -32.58
N GLN A 858 3.69 -21.51 -32.08
CA GLN A 858 3.41 -21.46 -30.65
C GLN A 858 2.48 -22.61 -30.29
N THR A 859 3.06 -23.80 -30.09
CA THR A 859 2.37 -24.88 -29.38
C THR A 859 2.07 -24.38 -27.98
N SER A 860 0.79 -24.24 -27.63
CA SER A 860 0.37 -23.98 -26.26
C SER A 860 0.96 -25.06 -25.32
N PRO A 861 1.34 -24.73 -24.07
CA PRO A 861 1.89 -25.71 -23.13
C PRO A 861 0.91 -26.82 -22.72
N GLN A 862 -0.36 -26.80 -23.15
CA GLN A 862 -1.40 -27.69 -22.63
C GLN A 862 -1.45 -29.11 -23.25
N LYS A 863 -0.52 -29.49 -24.13
CA LYS A 863 -0.44 -30.86 -24.64
C LYS A 863 0.96 -31.48 -24.50
N ARG A 864 1.36 -31.74 -23.27
CA ARG A 864 2.20 -32.91 -22.93
C ARG A 864 1.66 -33.56 -21.67
N THR A 865 0.55 -34.27 -21.80
CA THR A 865 0.12 -35.27 -20.81
C THR A 865 0.35 -36.66 -21.37
N GLY A 866 1.32 -37.35 -20.76
CA GLY A 866 1.45 -38.80 -20.76
C GLY A 866 2.76 -39.35 -21.33
N PRO A 867 3.24 -40.48 -20.78
CA PRO A 867 3.48 -40.79 -19.36
C PRO A 867 4.81 -40.22 -18.83
#